data_AF-A0A6N9I6H8-F1
#
_entry.id   AF-A0A6N9I6H8-F1
#
_cell.length_a   1.000
_cell.length_b   1.000
_cell.length_c   1.000
_cell.angle_alpha   90.00
_cell.angle_beta   90.00
_cell.angle_gamma   90.00
#
_symmetry.space_group_name_H-M   'P 1'
#
loop_
_entity.id
_entity.type
_entity.pdbx_description
1 polymer ?
#
loop_
_entity_poly.entity_id
_entity_poly.type
_entity_poly.pdbx_seq_one_letter_code
_entity_poly.pdbx_strand_id
1 'polypeptide(L)'
;MKTLRKMWAAINRHMTLLRLLFVFSVLLYVIHEVGRDIQQISGQEVAETFSQQTPTSLLLMLVVGFIAVTPMLNYDFNIVKFLPGKFKKGYVIRSGWTVNTFTNIAGFGGLLGASLRANFYSKGATRKQILFAISKIALFLVTGLSLLCWIALFQIFVLHTGGVFARYWIWMVGGALYFPTVMLVTHFTDSEFFNDLTLKRQLSLMVGSSFEWLFCALFFIFIGALMGVKVDFAAVLPMFAVASVAGVVSMIPGGLGSFDTFMLTGLGFIGVGKADALVWLLFYRIFYYILPFLVGVLFFIQDTGSKINHAFEGLPMQLFQRIAHVFLTVFLWFSGVMIILVSTFPHLQEYNKVYGALYGYVVYFANQAINIIMGFLLIGLARGVNSRVKRAFWPTTVVLIMAALNTMWKDPSIKMSVFLVLVLAALWLSHKEFYREHFEYSWGAMLFDGISFVGIFVTYIIVGVYNTPNYQRMHHVPRAALFPTERVWLSGLIAIAIALVVLAIVYWYMHNGKSTIFKVPFDERRVAHVIDTYGGNEVSHLAYLRDKLLYFYTVDGEDKMFFMYQKKADRLIVMGEPVGDQQYRDAAIDNFMDVADKEGYSIVFYEIDEDLTMSLHEKGYDFFKFGEEGFVNLTSFSMQGKKRKSDRNLMSKFDRVGITFEELKPPFDADTLHELRVISDEWLDGQNESGFSLGFFDDYYLDQSSIYVMRSAEGKILAFTTNMPTHSGISSIDLMRYGKNAPSGTMDVMFIHLLQHNAEAGFEDFNMGMAPLSNVGVSRFSFIEERIAHLIYEYGYRFYGFQGLRNYKEKYVTSWHGKYIAYRRRNSLVFTMLQITMVVNAKRVTNKKEKRLLIFHAKN
;
A
#
# COMPACT_ATOMS: atom_id res chain seq x y z
N MET A 1 -30.72 38.85 -42.52
CA MET A 1 -30.78 37.41 -42.14
C MET A 1 -29.42 36.69 -42.12
N LYS A 2 -28.55 36.77 -43.16
CA LYS A 2 -27.22 36.11 -43.17
C LYS A 2 -26.26 36.59 -42.06
N THR A 3 -26.27 37.88 -41.73
CA THR A 3 -25.48 38.48 -40.63
C THR A 3 -25.93 38.01 -39.26
N LEU A 4 -27.24 38.01 -39.00
CA LEU A 4 -27.84 37.45 -37.78
C LEU A 4 -27.52 35.95 -37.62
N ARG A 5 -27.56 35.15 -38.69
CA ARG A 5 -27.15 33.73 -38.65
C ARG A 5 -25.67 33.54 -38.35
N LYS A 6 -24.78 34.40 -38.88
CA LYS A 6 -23.34 34.37 -38.57
C LYS A 6 -23.06 34.79 -37.12
N MET A 7 -23.75 35.82 -36.63
CA MET A 7 -23.68 36.25 -35.22
C MET A 7 -24.17 35.14 -34.29
N TRP A 8 -25.31 34.53 -34.60
CA TRP A 8 -25.86 33.43 -33.80
C TRP A 8 -24.94 32.21 -33.83
N ALA A 9 -24.34 31.87 -34.97
CA ALA A 9 -23.36 30.79 -35.07
C ALA A 9 -22.06 31.08 -34.29
N ALA A 10 -21.60 32.33 -34.24
CA ALA A 10 -20.45 32.76 -33.46
C ALA A 10 -20.75 32.71 -31.95
N ILE A 11 -21.93 33.19 -31.54
CA ILE A 11 -22.42 33.07 -30.16
C ILE A 11 -22.49 31.59 -29.77
N ASN A 12 -23.14 30.75 -30.58
CA ASN A 12 -23.31 29.32 -30.31
C ASN A 12 -21.97 28.58 -30.17
N ARG A 13 -20.94 29.01 -30.91
CA ARG A 13 -19.57 28.46 -30.81
C ARG A 13 -18.90 28.78 -29.47
N HIS A 14 -19.27 29.88 -28.81
CA HIS A 14 -18.74 30.31 -27.52
C HIS A 14 -19.76 30.24 -26.36
N MET A 15 -20.97 29.70 -26.60
CA MET A 15 -22.06 29.67 -25.60
C MET A 15 -21.67 28.95 -24.32
N THR A 16 -20.87 27.88 -24.40
CA THR A 16 -20.39 27.17 -23.21
C THR A 16 -19.48 28.06 -22.37
N LEU A 17 -18.58 28.80 -23.01
CA LEU A 17 -17.65 29.73 -22.35
C LEU A 17 -18.38 30.96 -21.78
N LEU A 18 -19.35 31.50 -22.51
CA LEU A 18 -20.22 32.59 -22.05
C LEU A 18 -21.10 32.17 -20.87
N ARG A 19 -21.65 30.95 -20.88
CA ARG A 19 -22.40 30.39 -19.74
C ARG A 19 -21.49 30.19 -18.52
N LEU A 20 -20.28 29.66 -18.71
CA LEU A 20 -19.31 29.51 -17.63
C LEU A 20 -18.89 30.87 -17.06
N LEU A 21 -18.61 31.86 -17.91
CA LEU A 21 -18.30 33.23 -17.48
C LEU A 21 -19.46 33.88 -16.73
N PHE A 22 -20.70 33.71 -17.21
CA PHE A 22 -21.89 34.19 -16.51
C PHE A 22 -22.02 33.55 -15.12
N VAL A 23 -21.99 32.22 -15.03
CA VAL A 23 -22.06 31.50 -13.74
C VAL A 23 -20.92 31.92 -12.81
N PHE A 24 -19.69 32.06 -13.32
CA PHE A 24 -18.54 32.51 -12.54
C PHE A 24 -18.69 33.96 -12.06
N SER A 25 -19.25 34.85 -12.88
CA SER A 25 -19.53 36.25 -12.50
C SER A 25 -20.60 36.35 -11.42
N VAL A 26 -21.68 35.55 -11.50
CA VAL A 26 -22.71 35.50 -10.46
C VAL A 26 -22.13 34.89 -9.18
N LEU A 27 -21.28 33.86 -9.28
CA LEU A 27 -20.59 33.27 -8.14
C LEU A 27 -19.67 34.28 -7.44
N LEU A 28 -18.87 35.04 -8.19
CA LEU A 28 -18.00 36.09 -7.64
C LEU A 28 -18.80 37.19 -6.94
N TYR A 29 -19.89 37.66 -7.55
CA TYR A 29 -20.80 38.64 -6.94
C TYR A 29 -21.39 38.11 -5.63
N VAL A 30 -21.83 36.85 -5.64
CA VAL A 30 -22.40 36.18 -4.48
C VAL A 30 -21.37 35.99 -3.36
N ILE A 31 -20.15 35.54 -3.67
CA ILE A 31 -19.06 35.40 -2.69
C ILE A 31 -18.72 36.76 -2.09
N HIS A 32 -18.70 37.81 -2.92
CA HIS A 32 -18.47 39.17 -2.45
C HIS A 32 -19.57 39.65 -1.49
N GLU A 33 -20.85 39.44 -1.83
CA GLU A 33 -21.96 39.87 -0.98
C GLU A 33 -22.09 39.07 0.31
N VAL A 34 -22.00 37.74 0.23
CA VAL A 34 -21.98 36.88 1.43
C VAL A 34 -20.77 37.20 2.30
N GLY A 35 -19.61 37.46 1.71
CA GLY A 35 -18.41 37.89 2.45
C GLY A 35 -18.59 39.24 3.15
N ARG A 36 -19.24 40.20 2.49
CA ARG A 36 -19.59 41.50 3.07
C ARG A 36 -20.58 41.35 4.22
N ASP A 37 -21.61 40.52 4.06
CA ASP A 37 -22.62 40.27 5.08
C ASP A 37 -22.04 39.56 6.31
N ILE A 38 -21.17 38.56 6.11
CA ILE A 38 -20.48 37.84 7.21
C ILE A 38 -19.56 38.77 8.01
N GLN A 39 -18.86 39.71 7.34
CA GLN A 39 -18.00 40.67 8.04
C GLN A 39 -18.78 41.68 8.91
N GLN A 40 -20.07 41.87 8.64
CA GLN A 40 -20.95 42.75 9.43
C GLN A 40 -21.64 42.05 10.59
N ILE A 41 -21.46 40.74 10.76
CA ILE A 41 -22.11 39.93 11.80
C ILE A 41 -21.08 39.54 12.87
N SER A 42 -21.38 39.81 14.14
CA SER A 42 -20.54 39.38 15.25
C SER A 42 -20.60 37.86 15.41
N GLY A 43 -19.44 37.20 15.43
CA GLY A 43 -19.36 35.75 15.69
C GLY A 43 -19.90 35.35 17.07
N GLN A 44 -19.94 36.28 18.03
CA GLN A 44 -20.52 36.05 19.36
C GLN A 44 -22.05 35.98 19.29
N GLU A 45 -22.70 36.87 18.55
CA GLU A 45 -24.17 36.87 18.38
C GLU A 45 -24.64 35.57 17.70
N VAL A 46 -23.91 35.10 16.69
CA VAL A 46 -24.20 33.81 16.03
C VAL A 46 -24.08 32.65 17.02
N ALA A 47 -23.02 32.62 17.83
CA ALA A 47 -22.81 31.58 18.83
C ALA A 47 -23.90 31.60 19.92
N GLU A 48 -24.33 32.79 20.34
CA GLU A 48 -25.43 32.97 21.29
C GLU A 48 -26.75 32.43 20.74
N THR A 49 -27.15 32.81 19.51
CA THR A 49 -28.37 32.30 18.87
C THR A 49 -28.32 30.77 18.66
N PHE A 50 -27.14 30.20 18.37
CA PHE A 50 -26.93 28.75 18.32
C PHE A 50 -27.13 28.08 19.70
N SER A 51 -26.62 28.70 20.77
CA SER A 51 -26.70 28.17 22.14
C SER A 51 -28.10 28.20 22.75
N GLN A 52 -28.99 29.06 22.23
CA GLN A 52 -30.38 29.16 22.67
C GLN A 52 -31.25 27.99 22.22
N GLN A 53 -30.77 27.13 21.31
CA GLN A 53 -31.54 26.00 20.81
C GLN A 53 -31.50 24.80 21.78
N THR A 54 -32.68 24.21 22.01
CA THR A 54 -32.80 23.02 22.85
C THR A 54 -32.45 21.75 22.05
N PRO A 55 -31.97 20.67 22.69
CA PRO A 55 -31.77 19.39 22.01
C PRO A 55 -33.05 18.88 21.31
N THR A 56 -34.23 19.18 21.87
CA THR A 56 -35.52 18.83 21.30
C THR A 56 -35.81 19.58 20.01
N SER A 57 -35.51 20.89 19.93
CA SER A 57 -35.71 21.66 18.69
C SER A 57 -34.79 21.14 17.58
N LEU A 58 -33.53 20.83 17.91
CA LEU A 58 -32.59 20.24 16.96
C LEU A 58 -33.04 18.85 16.47
N LEU A 59 -33.58 18.01 17.35
CA LEU A 59 -34.11 16.70 16.97
C LEU A 59 -35.35 16.83 16.06
N LEU A 60 -36.24 17.79 16.34
CA LEU A 60 -37.41 18.06 15.49
C LEU A 60 -36.98 18.58 14.11
N MET A 61 -36.02 19.51 14.05
CA MET A 61 -35.44 19.99 12.79
C MET A 61 -34.83 18.84 11.97
N LEU A 62 -34.15 17.90 12.63
CA LEU A 62 -33.62 16.70 11.99
C LEU A 62 -34.73 15.84 11.38
N VAL A 63 -35.73 15.45 12.17
CA VAL A 63 -36.80 14.54 11.72
C VAL A 63 -37.62 15.18 10.59
N VAL A 64 -38.06 16.42 10.77
CA VAL A 64 -38.86 17.13 9.77
C VAL A 64 -38.03 17.44 8.52
N GLY A 65 -36.73 17.75 8.67
CA GLY A 65 -35.82 17.96 7.54
C GLY A 65 -35.71 16.72 6.64
N PHE A 66 -35.60 15.52 7.25
CA PHE A 66 -35.62 14.27 6.48
C PHE A 66 -36.96 14.02 5.79
N ILE A 67 -38.08 14.29 6.47
CA ILE A 67 -39.42 14.19 5.87
C ILE A 67 -39.55 15.15 4.68
N ALA A 68 -39.00 16.36 4.79
CA ALA A 68 -39.06 17.40 3.77
C ALA A 68 -38.36 17.01 2.44
N VAL A 69 -37.40 16.08 2.48
CA VAL A 69 -36.70 15.56 1.28
C VAL A 69 -37.48 14.42 0.59
N THR A 70 -38.37 13.72 1.30
CA THR A 70 -39.07 12.54 0.78
C THR A 70 -39.90 12.76 -0.50
N PRO A 71 -40.55 13.92 -0.75
CA PRO A 71 -41.33 14.12 -1.97
C PRO A 71 -40.50 13.97 -3.26
N MET A 72 -39.20 14.28 -3.20
CA MET A 72 -38.28 14.16 -4.34
C MET A 72 -38.14 12.72 -4.86
N LEU A 73 -38.40 11.71 -4.03
CA LEU A 73 -38.35 10.30 -4.44
C LEU A 73 -39.38 9.96 -5.53
N ASN A 74 -40.44 10.76 -5.66
CA ASN A 74 -41.46 10.57 -6.69
C ASN A 74 -40.88 10.68 -8.11
N TYR A 75 -39.81 11.46 -8.32
CA TYR A 75 -39.12 11.54 -9.61
C TYR A 75 -38.54 10.21 -10.02
N ASP A 76 -37.86 9.54 -9.08
CA ASP A 76 -37.18 8.27 -9.32
C ASP A 76 -38.17 7.10 -9.43
N PHE A 77 -39.33 7.17 -8.75
CA PHE A 77 -40.42 6.22 -9.01
C PHE A 77 -41.07 6.38 -10.39
N ASN A 78 -41.03 7.58 -10.98
CA ASN A 78 -41.53 7.81 -12.32
C ASN A 78 -40.47 7.53 -13.40
N ILE A 79 -39.18 7.79 -13.16
CA ILE A 79 -38.13 7.53 -14.15
C ILE A 79 -38.06 6.05 -14.53
N VAL A 80 -38.20 5.18 -13.54
CA VAL A 80 -38.17 3.72 -13.75
C VAL A 80 -39.34 3.24 -14.62
N LYS A 81 -40.47 3.97 -14.66
CA LYS A 81 -41.61 3.62 -15.53
C LYS A 81 -41.39 4.01 -17.00
N PHE A 82 -40.43 4.89 -17.29
CA PHE A 82 -40.03 5.26 -18.64
C PHE A 82 -38.92 4.36 -19.19
N LEU A 83 -38.37 3.46 -18.37
CA LEU A 83 -37.25 2.59 -18.72
C LEU A 83 -37.69 1.12 -18.73
N PRO A 84 -37.11 0.27 -19.58
CA PRO A 84 -37.49 -1.15 -19.70
C PRO A 84 -37.10 -2.01 -18.49
N GLY A 85 -36.15 -1.54 -17.66
CA GLY A 85 -35.65 -2.29 -16.50
C GLY A 85 -36.66 -2.39 -15.34
N LYS A 86 -36.74 -3.55 -14.69
CA LYS A 86 -37.50 -3.74 -13.44
C LYS A 86 -36.58 -3.58 -12.24
N PHE A 87 -36.93 -2.66 -11.33
CA PHE A 87 -36.14 -2.37 -10.12
C PHE A 87 -36.95 -2.61 -8.85
N LYS A 88 -36.31 -3.14 -7.81
CA LYS A 88 -36.95 -3.31 -6.48
C LYS A 88 -37.20 -1.94 -5.85
N LYS A 89 -38.32 -1.77 -5.15
CA LYS A 89 -38.71 -0.48 -4.52
C LYS A 89 -37.61 0.08 -3.59
N GLY A 90 -36.97 -0.76 -2.78
CA GLY A 90 -35.88 -0.34 -1.89
C GLY A 90 -34.63 0.19 -2.62
N TYR A 91 -34.34 -0.32 -3.82
CA TYR A 91 -33.25 0.20 -4.65
C TYR A 91 -33.61 1.57 -5.22
N VAL A 92 -34.86 1.77 -5.65
CA VAL A 92 -35.35 3.06 -6.14
C VAL A 92 -35.32 4.12 -5.04
N ILE A 93 -35.70 3.77 -3.80
CA ILE A 93 -35.64 4.69 -2.65
C ILE A 93 -34.19 5.11 -2.35
N ARG A 94 -33.26 4.15 -2.20
CA ARG A 94 -31.85 4.47 -1.88
C ARG A 94 -31.16 5.24 -3.01
N SER A 95 -31.36 4.81 -4.26
CA SER A 95 -30.80 5.50 -5.44
C SER A 95 -31.41 6.89 -5.62
N GLY A 96 -32.74 7.02 -5.49
CA GLY A 96 -33.42 8.31 -5.58
C GLY A 96 -33.02 9.26 -4.46
N TRP A 97 -32.89 8.78 -3.23
CA TRP A 97 -32.39 9.59 -2.11
C TRP A 97 -30.98 10.13 -2.42
N THR A 98 -30.09 9.26 -2.88
CA THR A 98 -28.73 9.62 -3.29
C THR A 98 -28.75 10.67 -4.39
N VAL A 99 -29.47 10.43 -5.48
CA VAL A 99 -29.54 11.35 -6.62
C VAL A 99 -30.05 12.72 -6.19
N ASN A 100 -31.17 12.78 -5.47
CA ASN A 100 -31.81 14.04 -5.14
C ASN A 100 -30.98 14.86 -4.14
N THR A 101 -30.47 14.23 -3.07
CA THR A 101 -29.63 14.94 -2.09
C THR A 101 -28.31 15.42 -2.67
N PHE A 102 -27.70 14.67 -3.59
CA PHE A 102 -26.53 15.12 -4.35
C PHE A 102 -26.87 16.28 -5.30
N THR A 103 -28.04 16.22 -5.95
CA THR A 103 -28.50 17.28 -6.87
C THR A 103 -28.75 18.59 -6.12
N ASN A 104 -29.32 18.52 -4.92
CA ASN A 104 -29.56 19.69 -4.06
C ASN A 104 -28.27 20.41 -3.68
N ILE A 105 -27.15 19.71 -3.50
CA ILE A 105 -25.86 20.34 -3.15
C ILE A 105 -25.09 20.78 -4.40
N ALA A 106 -24.94 19.90 -5.39
CA ALA A 106 -24.03 20.14 -6.50
C ALA A 106 -24.61 21.03 -7.61
N GLY A 107 -25.95 21.13 -7.73
CA GLY A 107 -26.70 22.13 -8.51
C GLY A 107 -26.26 22.48 -9.95
N PHE A 108 -25.43 21.67 -10.64
CA PHE A 108 -24.98 21.89 -12.03
C PHE A 108 -26.13 21.77 -13.07
N GLY A 109 -27.18 22.57 -12.95
CA GLY A 109 -28.33 22.59 -13.88
C GLY A 109 -28.98 21.22 -14.08
N GLY A 110 -28.92 20.33 -13.08
CA GLY A 110 -29.44 18.96 -13.15
C GLY A 110 -28.52 17.93 -13.83
N LEU A 111 -27.33 18.31 -14.30
CA LEU A 111 -26.37 17.40 -14.97
C LEU A 111 -25.95 16.24 -14.07
N LEU A 112 -25.62 16.52 -12.81
CA LEU A 112 -25.17 15.50 -11.86
C LEU A 112 -26.30 14.52 -11.50
N GLY A 113 -27.52 15.04 -11.32
CA GLY A 113 -28.71 14.20 -11.13
C GLY A 113 -29.00 13.32 -12.35
N ALA A 114 -28.84 13.87 -13.56
CA ALA A 114 -28.97 13.13 -14.82
C ALA A 114 -27.92 11.99 -14.93
N SER A 115 -26.65 12.28 -14.66
CA SER A 115 -25.59 11.27 -14.74
C SER A 115 -25.76 10.15 -13.71
N LEU A 116 -26.15 10.48 -12.47
CA LEU A 116 -26.40 9.48 -11.44
C LEU A 116 -27.60 8.61 -11.78
N ARG A 117 -28.70 9.19 -12.28
CA ARG A 117 -29.88 8.42 -12.74
C ARG A 117 -29.56 7.52 -13.92
N ALA A 118 -28.76 8.00 -14.87
CA ALA A 118 -28.27 7.17 -15.97
C ALA A 118 -27.45 6.00 -15.44
N ASN A 119 -26.57 6.21 -14.45
CA ASN A 119 -25.79 5.12 -13.86
C ASN A 119 -26.68 4.11 -13.10
N PHE A 120 -27.61 4.59 -12.27
CA PHE A 120 -28.46 3.73 -11.45
C PHE A 120 -29.54 2.97 -12.23
N TYR A 121 -30.09 3.57 -13.30
CA TYR A 121 -31.26 3.05 -14.01
C TYR A 121 -31.02 2.64 -15.47
N SER A 122 -29.77 2.65 -15.98
CA SER A 122 -29.46 2.31 -17.39
C SER A 122 -29.68 0.85 -17.80
N LYS A 123 -29.88 -0.07 -16.86
CA LYS A 123 -29.89 -1.51 -17.15
C LYS A 123 -30.96 -1.87 -18.20
N GLY A 124 -30.51 -2.32 -19.38
CA GLY A 124 -31.37 -2.71 -20.50
C GLY A 124 -31.99 -1.57 -21.30
N ALA A 125 -31.62 -0.31 -21.02
CA ALA A 125 -32.13 0.87 -21.71
C ALA A 125 -31.11 1.42 -22.72
N THR A 126 -31.59 1.92 -23.86
CA THR A 126 -30.74 2.60 -24.83
C THR A 126 -30.38 4.01 -24.36
N ARG A 127 -29.28 4.59 -24.88
CA ARG A 127 -28.88 5.98 -24.59
C ARG A 127 -30.01 6.98 -24.90
N LYS A 128 -30.76 6.76 -25.98
CA LYS A 128 -31.93 7.60 -26.37
C LYS A 128 -33.02 7.54 -25.29
N GLN A 129 -33.38 6.34 -24.83
CA GLN A 129 -34.41 6.16 -23.79
C GLN A 129 -34.03 6.80 -22.45
N ILE A 130 -32.77 6.66 -22.04
CA ILE A 130 -32.24 7.28 -20.81
C ILE A 130 -32.30 8.80 -20.91
N LEU A 131 -31.82 9.36 -22.02
CA LEU A 131 -31.84 10.80 -22.25
C LEU A 131 -33.28 11.35 -22.29
N PHE A 132 -34.21 10.63 -22.92
CA PHE A 132 -35.62 11.00 -22.96
C PHE A 132 -36.26 10.96 -21.58
N ALA A 133 -36.05 9.89 -20.81
CA ALA A 133 -36.60 9.75 -19.46
C ALA A 133 -36.12 10.86 -18.50
N ILE A 134 -34.82 11.18 -18.53
CA ILE A 134 -34.22 12.24 -17.71
C ILE A 134 -34.75 13.61 -18.13
N SER A 135 -34.78 13.90 -19.43
CA SER A 135 -35.22 15.20 -19.95
C SER A 135 -36.71 15.45 -19.65
N LYS A 136 -37.55 14.41 -19.72
CA LYS A 136 -38.96 14.47 -19.34
C LYS A 136 -39.11 14.92 -17.89
N ILE A 137 -38.36 14.33 -16.96
CA ILE A 137 -38.42 14.70 -15.54
C ILE A 137 -37.92 16.12 -15.31
N ALA A 138 -36.82 16.51 -15.99
CA ALA A 138 -36.24 17.84 -15.84
C ALA A 138 -37.25 18.96 -16.15
N LEU A 139 -38.13 18.77 -17.13
CA LEU A 139 -39.19 19.73 -17.45
C LEU A 139 -40.16 19.97 -16.28
N PHE A 140 -40.43 18.94 -15.47
CA PHE A 140 -41.38 19.00 -14.35
C PHE A 140 -40.72 19.29 -12.99
N LEU A 141 -39.39 19.45 -12.88
CA LEU A 141 -38.73 19.77 -11.61
C LEU A 141 -39.11 21.16 -11.06
N VAL A 142 -39.39 22.11 -11.96
CA VAL A 142 -39.63 23.53 -11.61
C VAL A 142 -41.12 23.89 -11.61
N THR A 143 -42.01 22.95 -11.94
CA THR A 143 -43.46 23.23 -12.01
C THR A 143 -44.07 23.48 -10.63
N GLY A 144 -43.53 22.87 -9.57
CA GLY A 144 -43.91 23.17 -8.19
C GLY A 144 -43.49 24.58 -7.75
N LEU A 145 -42.29 25.03 -8.13
CA LEU A 145 -41.85 26.40 -7.90
C LEU A 145 -42.75 27.42 -8.63
N SER A 146 -43.19 27.07 -9.83
CA SER A 146 -44.14 27.87 -10.59
C SER A 146 -45.49 28.02 -9.85
N LEU A 147 -45.99 26.94 -9.24
CA LEU A 147 -47.19 26.98 -8.40
C LEU A 147 -46.97 27.84 -7.14
N LEU A 148 -45.80 27.72 -6.49
CA LEU A 148 -45.46 28.61 -5.36
C LEU A 148 -45.44 30.09 -5.78
N CYS A 149 -44.97 30.41 -7.00
CA CYS A 149 -45.00 31.78 -7.50
C CYS A 149 -46.44 32.28 -7.70
N TRP A 150 -47.37 31.44 -8.16
CA TRP A 150 -48.79 31.79 -8.21
C TRP A 150 -49.37 32.07 -6.83
N ILE A 151 -49.04 31.24 -5.83
CA ILE A 151 -49.46 31.43 -4.44
C ILE A 151 -48.88 32.73 -3.88
N ALA A 152 -47.60 33.01 -4.14
CA ALA A 152 -46.92 34.22 -3.72
C ALA A 152 -47.54 35.49 -4.33
N LEU A 153 -47.85 35.48 -5.64
CA LEU A 153 -48.53 36.59 -6.30
C LEU A 153 -49.92 36.84 -5.72
N PHE A 154 -50.67 35.77 -5.45
CA PHE A 154 -51.98 35.86 -4.80
C PHE A 154 -51.86 36.46 -3.39
N GLN A 155 -50.89 36.02 -2.59
CA GLN A 155 -50.64 36.57 -1.25
C GLN A 155 -50.30 38.06 -1.27
N ILE A 156 -49.41 38.48 -2.18
CA ILE A 156 -48.95 39.87 -2.26
C ILE A 156 -50.06 40.81 -2.76
N PHE A 157 -50.74 40.45 -3.85
CA PHE A 157 -51.66 41.37 -4.55
C PHE A 157 -53.12 41.25 -4.10
N VAL A 158 -53.55 40.08 -3.59
CA VAL A 158 -54.94 39.86 -3.16
C VAL A 158 -55.07 39.89 -1.64
N LEU A 159 -54.19 39.19 -0.91
CA LEU A 159 -54.24 39.13 0.55
C LEU A 159 -53.44 40.25 1.24
N HIS A 160 -52.72 41.06 0.46
CA HIS A 160 -51.84 42.14 0.93
C HIS A 160 -50.78 41.69 1.96
N THR A 161 -50.46 40.40 2.00
CA THR A 161 -49.45 39.81 2.87
C THR A 161 -48.09 39.80 2.16
N GLY A 162 -47.05 40.37 2.78
CA GLY A 162 -45.72 40.45 2.16
C GLY A 162 -45.60 41.53 1.06
N GLY A 163 -46.42 42.60 1.12
CA GLY A 163 -46.41 43.69 0.13
C GLY A 163 -45.04 44.35 -0.12
N VAL A 164 -44.11 44.26 0.84
CA VAL A 164 -42.72 44.75 0.70
C VAL A 164 -41.94 44.05 -0.43
N PHE A 165 -42.39 42.86 -0.83
CA PHE A 165 -41.80 42.07 -1.92
C PHE A 165 -42.47 42.31 -3.27
N ALA A 166 -43.48 43.19 -3.37
CA ALA A 166 -44.18 43.48 -4.62
C ALA A 166 -43.23 43.98 -5.74
N ARG A 167 -42.09 44.59 -5.41
CA ARG A 167 -41.06 44.99 -6.38
C ARG A 167 -40.46 43.82 -7.18
N TYR A 168 -40.56 42.58 -6.68
CA TYR A 168 -40.06 41.38 -7.35
C TYR A 168 -41.11 40.69 -8.23
N TRP A 169 -42.25 41.33 -8.50
CA TRP A 169 -43.36 40.74 -9.26
C TRP A 169 -42.96 40.16 -10.61
N ILE A 170 -42.01 40.78 -11.33
CA ILE A 170 -41.54 40.31 -12.65
C ILE A 170 -40.92 38.91 -12.54
N TRP A 171 -40.11 38.67 -11.50
CA TRP A 171 -39.48 37.37 -11.25
C TRP A 171 -40.51 36.30 -10.93
N MET A 172 -41.52 36.65 -10.12
CA MET A 172 -42.61 35.73 -9.76
C MET A 172 -43.53 35.44 -10.94
N VAL A 173 -43.88 36.43 -11.76
CA VAL A 173 -44.67 36.21 -12.98
C VAL A 173 -43.91 35.33 -13.97
N GLY A 174 -42.61 35.59 -14.17
CA GLY A 174 -41.75 34.72 -14.98
C GLY A 174 -41.73 33.27 -14.50
N GLY A 175 -41.57 33.06 -13.19
CA GLY A 175 -41.68 31.74 -12.57
C GLY A 175 -43.08 31.11 -12.71
N ALA A 176 -44.14 31.89 -12.49
CA ALA A 176 -45.53 31.46 -12.55
C ALA A 176 -45.98 31.04 -13.97
N LEU A 177 -45.43 31.67 -15.02
CA LEU A 177 -45.73 31.33 -16.40
C LEU A 177 -45.07 30.02 -16.87
N TYR A 178 -44.06 29.51 -16.15
CA TYR A 178 -43.38 28.27 -16.52
C TYR A 178 -44.33 27.07 -16.58
N PHE A 179 -45.16 26.86 -15.55
CA PHE A 179 -46.09 25.72 -15.49
C PHE A 179 -47.14 25.72 -16.62
N PRO A 180 -47.90 26.81 -16.86
CA PRO A 180 -48.83 26.89 -17.99
C PRO A 180 -48.13 26.64 -19.33
N THR A 181 -46.92 27.19 -19.51
CA THR A 181 -46.16 27.03 -20.75
C THR A 181 -45.75 25.57 -20.98
N VAL A 182 -45.22 24.89 -19.96
CA VAL A 182 -44.87 23.47 -20.06
C VAL A 182 -46.11 22.62 -20.37
N MET A 183 -47.25 22.90 -19.74
CA MET A 183 -48.50 22.19 -20.02
C MET A 183 -48.99 22.40 -21.45
N LEU A 184 -49.00 23.64 -21.94
CA LEU A 184 -49.37 23.94 -23.33
C LEU A 184 -48.42 23.25 -24.32
N VAL A 185 -47.11 23.35 -24.12
CA VAL A 185 -46.12 22.72 -25.00
C VAL A 185 -46.26 21.20 -25.00
N THR A 186 -46.42 20.57 -23.84
CA THR A 186 -46.56 19.11 -23.75
C THR A 186 -47.87 18.59 -24.35
N HIS A 187 -48.94 19.40 -24.36
CA HIS A 187 -50.25 19.00 -24.86
C HIS A 187 -50.42 19.25 -26.37
N PHE A 188 -49.84 20.33 -26.90
CA PHE A 188 -50.00 20.74 -28.29
C PHE A 188 -48.84 20.31 -29.21
N THR A 189 -47.75 19.77 -28.67
CA THR A 189 -46.62 19.31 -29.49
C THR A 189 -46.70 17.82 -29.76
N ASP A 190 -46.93 17.44 -31.02
CA ASP A 190 -46.91 16.05 -31.46
C ASP A 190 -45.47 15.61 -31.74
N SER A 191 -44.85 14.93 -30.77
CA SER A 191 -43.46 14.47 -30.83
C SER A 191 -43.31 13.12 -30.16
N GLU A 192 -42.47 12.25 -30.76
CA GLU A 192 -42.02 10.98 -30.15
C GLU A 192 -41.53 11.17 -28.70
N PHE A 193 -41.00 12.36 -28.38
CA PHE A 193 -40.59 12.71 -27.02
C PHE A 193 -41.74 12.78 -26.02
N PHE A 194 -42.93 13.27 -26.39
CA PHE A 194 -44.06 13.47 -25.46
C PHE A 194 -45.05 12.28 -25.42
N ASN A 195 -44.99 11.34 -26.36
CA ASN A 195 -45.96 10.25 -26.50
C ASN A 195 -46.17 9.37 -25.25
N ASP A 196 -45.12 9.15 -24.43
CA ASP A 196 -45.24 8.34 -23.21
C ASP A 196 -45.67 9.14 -21.95
N LEU A 197 -45.86 10.45 -22.07
CA LEU A 197 -46.28 11.33 -20.96
C LEU A 197 -47.80 11.40 -20.87
N THR A 198 -48.42 10.31 -20.41
CA THR A 198 -49.86 10.29 -20.12
C THR A 198 -50.23 11.32 -19.04
N LEU A 199 -51.47 11.83 -19.07
CA LEU A 199 -51.97 12.81 -18.09
C LEU A 199 -51.72 12.37 -16.64
N LYS A 200 -51.88 11.08 -16.35
CA LYS A 200 -51.61 10.49 -15.03
C LYS A 200 -50.14 10.64 -14.59
N ARG A 201 -49.19 10.51 -15.52
CA ARG A 201 -47.74 10.66 -15.25
C ARG A 201 -47.36 12.14 -15.10
N GLN A 202 -47.93 13.01 -15.93
CA GLN A 202 -47.74 14.46 -15.80
C GLN A 202 -48.25 14.98 -14.45
N LEU A 203 -49.47 14.60 -14.06
CA LEU A 203 -50.03 14.93 -12.75
C LEU A 203 -49.20 14.36 -11.60
N SER A 204 -48.70 13.13 -11.72
CA SER A 204 -47.82 12.54 -10.70
C SER A 204 -46.52 13.33 -10.54
N LEU A 205 -45.86 13.71 -11.63
CA LEU A 205 -44.62 14.51 -11.58
C LEU A 205 -44.88 15.93 -11.03
N MET A 206 -46.01 16.54 -11.43
CA MET A 206 -46.44 17.84 -10.92
C MET A 206 -46.71 17.80 -9.41
N VAL A 207 -47.48 16.83 -8.93
CA VAL A 207 -47.75 16.68 -7.48
C VAL A 207 -46.45 16.47 -6.71
N GLY A 208 -45.52 15.67 -7.25
CA GLY A 208 -44.19 15.50 -6.67
C GLY A 208 -43.43 16.82 -6.54
N SER A 209 -43.38 17.62 -7.61
CA SER A 209 -42.72 18.92 -7.60
C SER A 209 -43.39 19.93 -6.67
N SER A 210 -44.73 19.99 -6.69
CA SER A 210 -45.47 20.88 -5.79
C SER A 210 -45.21 20.53 -4.32
N PHE A 211 -45.18 19.25 -3.96
CA PHE A 211 -44.86 18.83 -2.60
C PHE A 211 -43.39 19.04 -2.25
N GLU A 212 -42.45 18.84 -3.17
CA GLU A 212 -41.04 19.16 -2.94
C GLU A 212 -40.87 20.63 -2.52
N TRP A 213 -41.34 21.55 -3.36
CA TRP A 213 -41.18 22.98 -3.11
C TRP A 213 -42.00 23.46 -1.91
N LEU A 214 -43.20 22.91 -1.70
CA LEU A 214 -44.02 23.23 -0.53
C LEU A 214 -43.38 22.73 0.76
N PHE A 215 -42.91 21.48 0.82
CA PHE A 215 -42.25 20.93 2.01
C PHE A 215 -40.95 21.66 2.30
N CYS A 216 -40.22 22.05 1.26
CA CYS A 216 -39.03 22.88 1.36
C CYS A 216 -39.33 24.25 2.01
N ALA A 217 -40.35 24.96 1.51
CA ALA A 217 -40.76 26.25 2.05
C ALA A 217 -41.34 26.15 3.49
N LEU A 218 -42.18 25.14 3.74
CA LEU A 218 -42.74 24.87 5.07
C LEU A 218 -41.66 24.47 6.08
N PHE A 219 -40.65 23.70 5.66
CA PHE A 219 -39.52 23.35 6.52
C PHE A 219 -38.71 24.60 6.88
N PHE A 220 -38.49 25.50 5.91
CA PHE A 220 -37.87 26.78 6.19
C PHE A 220 -38.66 27.57 7.24
N ILE A 221 -39.97 27.75 7.05
CA ILE A 221 -40.86 28.41 8.03
C ILE A 221 -40.83 27.73 9.41
N PHE A 222 -40.83 26.40 9.43
CA PHE A 222 -40.80 25.59 10.65
C PHE A 222 -39.53 25.84 11.48
N ILE A 223 -38.36 26.00 10.85
CA ILE A 223 -37.12 26.34 11.56
C ILE A 223 -37.26 27.69 12.25
N GLY A 224 -37.78 28.72 11.57
CA GLY A 224 -37.95 30.05 12.16
C GLY A 224 -38.94 30.05 13.33
N ALA A 225 -40.00 29.24 13.23
CA ALA A 225 -40.96 29.04 14.31
C ALA A 225 -40.28 28.38 15.54
N LEU A 226 -39.45 27.35 15.34
CA LEU A 226 -38.70 26.71 16.42
C LEU A 226 -37.63 27.62 17.04
N MET A 227 -37.02 28.49 16.23
CA MET A 227 -36.07 29.50 16.71
C MET A 227 -36.75 30.62 17.52
N GLY A 228 -38.08 30.71 17.53
CA GLY A 228 -38.81 31.74 18.25
C GLY A 228 -38.79 33.12 17.57
N VAL A 229 -38.49 33.18 16.26
CA VAL A 229 -38.43 34.43 15.51
C VAL A 229 -39.84 35.03 15.40
N LYS A 230 -40.00 36.27 15.86
CA LYS A 230 -41.30 36.96 15.88
C LYS A 230 -41.54 37.68 14.55
N VAL A 231 -42.02 36.94 13.54
CA VAL A 231 -42.43 37.49 12.25
C VAL A 231 -43.75 36.93 11.77
N ASP A 232 -44.39 37.64 10.84
CA ASP A 232 -45.48 37.06 10.07
C ASP A 232 -44.94 36.00 9.11
N PHE A 233 -45.05 34.72 9.51
CA PHE A 233 -44.60 33.58 8.70
C PHE A 233 -45.30 33.49 7.35
N ALA A 234 -46.48 34.08 7.18
CA ALA A 234 -47.14 34.13 5.89
C ALA A 234 -46.40 35.05 4.89
N ALA A 235 -45.69 36.08 5.37
CA ALA A 235 -44.85 36.95 4.55
C ALA A 235 -43.51 36.32 4.13
N VAL A 236 -43.10 35.20 4.75
CA VAL A 236 -41.87 34.47 4.41
C VAL A 236 -42.02 33.68 3.11
N LEU A 237 -43.23 33.17 2.82
CA LEU A 237 -43.49 32.33 1.64
C LEU A 237 -43.26 33.07 0.30
N PRO A 238 -43.75 34.31 0.10
CA PRO A 238 -43.46 35.05 -1.12
C PRO A 238 -41.97 35.35 -1.31
N MET A 239 -41.27 35.67 -0.22
CA MET A 239 -39.83 35.89 -0.27
C MET A 239 -39.06 34.61 -0.60
N PHE A 240 -39.45 33.48 -0.02
CA PHE A 240 -38.89 32.17 -0.31
C PHE A 240 -39.06 31.81 -1.80
N ALA A 241 -40.21 32.11 -2.39
CA ALA A 241 -40.45 31.91 -3.81
C ALA A 241 -39.52 32.79 -4.67
N VAL A 242 -39.37 34.07 -4.35
CA VAL A 242 -38.45 35.00 -5.05
C VAL A 242 -37.00 34.50 -4.96
N ALA A 243 -36.53 34.15 -3.77
CA ALA A 243 -35.19 33.65 -3.55
C ALA A 243 -34.94 32.32 -4.29
N SER A 244 -35.93 31.44 -4.32
CA SER A 244 -35.87 30.16 -5.05
C SER A 244 -35.80 30.37 -6.56
N VAL A 245 -36.57 31.31 -7.13
CA VAL A 245 -36.48 31.67 -8.56
C VAL A 245 -35.10 32.24 -8.87
N ALA A 246 -34.59 33.17 -8.06
CA ALA A 246 -33.24 33.71 -8.23
C ALA A 246 -32.17 32.61 -8.14
N GLY A 247 -32.33 31.66 -7.20
CA GLY A 247 -31.49 30.48 -7.05
C GLY A 247 -31.45 29.62 -8.30
N VAL A 248 -32.60 29.26 -8.86
CA VAL A 248 -32.69 28.42 -10.07
C VAL A 248 -32.13 29.14 -11.30
N VAL A 249 -32.42 30.44 -11.47
CA VAL A 249 -31.93 31.24 -12.61
C VAL A 249 -30.42 31.42 -12.58
N SER A 250 -29.81 31.50 -11.39
CA SER A 250 -28.36 31.69 -11.23
C SER A 250 -27.52 30.49 -11.69
N MET A 251 -28.11 29.28 -11.75
CA MET A 251 -27.40 28.01 -11.99
C MET A 251 -26.23 27.73 -11.03
N ILE A 252 -26.14 28.44 -9.89
CA ILE A 252 -25.11 28.20 -8.88
C ILE A 252 -25.40 26.87 -8.15
N PRO A 253 -24.37 26.02 -7.91
CA PRO A 253 -24.50 24.81 -7.10
C PRO A 253 -25.27 25.03 -5.79
N GLY A 254 -26.37 24.29 -5.62
CA GLY A 254 -27.26 24.37 -4.46
C GLY A 254 -27.91 25.73 -4.20
N GLY A 255 -27.90 26.63 -5.19
CA GLY A 255 -28.32 28.03 -5.01
C GLY A 255 -27.49 28.76 -3.96
N LEU A 256 -26.29 28.26 -3.66
CA LEU A 256 -25.43 28.79 -2.61
C LEU A 256 -25.13 30.27 -2.89
N GLY A 257 -25.51 31.09 -1.92
CA GLY A 257 -25.37 32.52 -1.89
C GLY A 257 -26.33 33.31 -2.78
N SER A 258 -26.81 32.86 -3.94
CA SER A 258 -27.89 33.57 -4.65
C SER A 258 -29.23 33.44 -3.91
N PHE A 259 -29.59 32.24 -3.44
CA PHE A 259 -30.76 32.07 -2.58
C PHE A 259 -30.53 32.74 -1.21
N ASP A 260 -29.35 32.53 -0.63
CA ASP A 260 -29.04 32.99 0.72
C ASP A 260 -29.00 34.53 0.81
N THR A 261 -28.41 35.24 -0.15
CA THR A 261 -28.39 36.72 -0.17
C THR A 261 -29.81 37.29 -0.31
N PHE A 262 -30.64 36.71 -1.18
CA PHE A 262 -32.03 37.16 -1.31
C PHE A 262 -32.80 36.88 -0.01
N MET A 263 -32.61 35.72 0.63
CA MET A 263 -33.25 35.41 1.90
C MET A 263 -32.77 36.31 3.05
N LEU A 264 -31.46 36.52 3.22
CA LEU A 264 -30.92 37.42 4.24
C LEU A 264 -31.47 38.84 4.10
N THR A 265 -31.42 39.36 2.88
CA THR A 265 -31.94 40.70 2.56
C THR A 265 -33.45 40.77 2.77
N GLY A 266 -34.18 39.74 2.32
CA GLY A 266 -35.63 39.65 2.39
C GLY A 266 -36.17 39.53 3.81
N LEU A 267 -35.56 38.69 4.64
CA LEU A 267 -35.87 38.54 6.06
C LEU A 267 -35.59 39.85 6.83
N GLY A 268 -34.55 40.60 6.44
CA GLY A 268 -34.29 41.93 6.98
C GLY A 268 -35.44 42.93 6.73
N PHE A 269 -36.09 42.87 5.56
CA PHE A 269 -37.23 43.75 5.25
C PHE A 269 -38.49 43.48 6.08
N ILE A 270 -38.62 42.28 6.66
CA ILE A 270 -39.72 41.91 7.57
C ILE A 270 -39.29 41.95 9.04
N GLY A 271 -38.12 42.55 9.33
CA GLY A 271 -37.68 42.86 10.69
C GLY A 271 -36.87 41.76 11.40
N VAL A 272 -36.38 40.74 10.69
CA VAL A 272 -35.49 39.72 11.29
C VAL A 272 -34.08 40.27 11.44
N GLY A 273 -33.46 40.08 12.61
CA GLY A 273 -32.06 40.42 12.84
C GLY A 273 -31.11 39.65 11.92
N LYS A 274 -30.00 40.27 11.52
CA LYS A 274 -29.03 39.65 10.60
C LYS A 274 -28.46 38.32 11.13
N ALA A 275 -28.15 38.26 12.43
CA ALA A 275 -27.65 37.05 13.08
C ALA A 275 -28.70 35.92 13.07
N ASP A 276 -29.96 36.23 13.41
CA ASP A 276 -31.05 35.25 13.41
C ASP A 276 -31.36 34.74 11.99
N ALA A 277 -31.38 35.63 11.00
CA ALA A 277 -31.57 35.26 9.60
C ALA A 277 -30.45 34.33 9.09
N LEU A 278 -29.21 34.60 9.48
CA LEU A 278 -28.06 33.75 9.14
C LEU A 278 -28.14 32.38 9.80
N VAL A 279 -28.42 32.30 11.10
CA VAL A 279 -28.55 31.03 11.83
C VAL A 279 -29.72 30.21 11.30
N TRP A 280 -30.84 30.87 10.97
CA TRP A 280 -31.99 30.23 10.34
C TRP A 280 -31.61 29.59 9.00
N LEU A 281 -30.90 30.31 8.14
CA LEU A 281 -30.37 29.74 6.88
C LEU A 281 -29.38 28.61 7.12
N LEU A 282 -28.49 28.71 8.11
CA LEU A 282 -27.53 27.67 8.44
C LEU A 282 -28.23 26.37 8.89
N PHE A 283 -29.24 26.46 9.76
CA PHE A 283 -30.02 25.27 10.14
C PHE A 283 -30.75 24.66 8.95
N TYR A 284 -31.33 25.49 8.07
CA TYR A 284 -31.93 25.01 6.84
C TYR A 284 -30.91 24.24 5.97
N ARG A 285 -29.69 24.76 5.80
CA ARG A 285 -28.62 24.06 5.07
C ARG A 285 -28.19 22.76 5.75
N ILE A 286 -28.00 22.77 7.07
CA ILE A 286 -27.56 21.58 7.81
C ILE A 286 -28.60 20.46 7.71
N PHE A 287 -29.87 20.76 8.04
CA PHE A 287 -30.90 19.74 8.20
C PHE A 287 -31.58 19.32 6.89
N TYR A 288 -31.66 20.20 5.87
CA TYR A 288 -32.26 19.86 4.57
C TYR A 288 -31.24 19.43 3.52
N TYR A 289 -30.03 19.99 3.52
CA TYR A 289 -29.01 19.68 2.51
C TYR A 289 -27.97 18.69 3.04
N ILE A 290 -27.22 19.08 4.08
CA ILE A 290 -25.99 18.38 4.48
C ILE A 290 -26.29 17.00 5.08
N LEU A 291 -27.16 16.92 6.08
CA LEU A 291 -27.43 15.65 6.78
C LEU A 291 -28.12 14.61 5.86
N PRO A 292 -29.15 14.97 5.07
CA PRO A 292 -29.70 14.05 4.06
C PRO A 292 -28.67 13.59 3.03
N PHE A 293 -27.77 14.48 2.60
CA PHE A 293 -26.67 14.14 1.69
C PHE A 293 -25.70 13.12 2.29
N LEU A 294 -25.32 13.24 3.57
CA LEU A 294 -24.46 12.25 4.23
C LEU A 294 -25.09 10.84 4.20
N VAL A 295 -26.41 10.75 4.40
CA VAL A 295 -27.14 9.48 4.24
C VAL A 295 -27.12 9.01 2.77
N GLY A 296 -27.25 9.93 1.81
CA GLY A 296 -27.06 9.64 0.39
C GLY A 296 -25.67 9.09 0.06
N VAL A 297 -24.61 9.62 0.67
CA VAL A 297 -23.23 9.11 0.51
C VAL A 297 -23.13 7.67 1.01
N LEU A 298 -23.72 7.35 2.17
CA LEU A 298 -23.74 5.98 2.70
C LEU A 298 -24.42 5.01 1.74
N PHE A 299 -25.57 5.38 1.18
CA PHE A 299 -26.26 4.57 0.17
C PHE A 299 -25.45 4.44 -1.13
N PHE A 300 -24.79 5.51 -1.58
CA PHE A 300 -23.92 5.48 -2.76
C PHE A 300 -22.75 4.50 -2.58
N ILE A 301 -22.09 4.52 -1.43
CA ILE A 301 -20.98 3.61 -1.10
C ILE A 301 -21.47 2.15 -1.09
N GLN A 302 -22.64 1.88 -0.50
CA GLN A 302 -23.20 0.53 -0.44
C GLN A 302 -23.57 -0.02 -1.82
N ASP A 303 -24.28 0.76 -2.66
CA ASP A 303 -24.85 0.26 -3.91
C ASP A 303 -23.91 0.40 -5.13
N THR A 304 -23.12 1.47 -5.19
CA THR A 304 -22.20 1.75 -6.31
C THR A 304 -20.74 1.46 -5.94
N GLY A 305 -20.35 1.53 -4.66
CA GLY A 305 -18.98 1.23 -4.23
C GLY A 305 -18.53 -0.19 -4.59
N SER A 306 -19.39 -1.19 -4.43
CA SER A 306 -19.10 -2.58 -4.87
C SER A 306 -18.92 -2.68 -6.39
N LYS A 307 -19.76 -2.00 -7.19
CA LYS A 307 -19.65 -2.00 -8.67
C LYS A 307 -18.36 -1.33 -9.13
N ILE A 308 -17.99 -0.21 -8.55
CA ILE A 308 -16.72 0.48 -8.82
C ILE A 308 -15.57 -0.45 -8.41
N ASN A 309 -15.66 -1.06 -7.23
CA ASN A 309 -14.62 -1.98 -6.77
C ASN A 309 -14.46 -3.18 -7.72
N HIS A 310 -15.54 -3.75 -8.24
CA HIS A 310 -15.46 -4.81 -9.26
C HIS A 310 -14.94 -4.30 -10.61
N ALA A 311 -15.36 -3.11 -11.04
CA ALA A 311 -14.91 -2.52 -12.31
C ALA A 311 -13.41 -2.20 -12.33
N PHE A 312 -12.83 -1.94 -11.16
CA PHE A 312 -11.39 -1.70 -10.96
C PHE A 312 -10.70 -2.86 -10.23
N GLU A 313 -11.20 -4.09 -10.38
CA GLU A 313 -10.53 -5.32 -9.90
C GLU A 313 -10.13 -5.33 -8.40
N GLY A 314 -10.86 -4.59 -7.57
CA GLY A 314 -10.61 -4.47 -6.13
C GLY A 314 -9.65 -3.35 -5.73
N LEU A 315 -9.05 -2.63 -6.68
CA LEU A 315 -8.05 -1.58 -6.44
C LEU A 315 -8.53 -0.48 -5.47
N PRO A 316 -9.76 0.07 -5.57
CA PRO A 316 -10.22 1.10 -4.66
C PRO A 316 -10.25 0.63 -3.20
N MET A 317 -10.79 -0.58 -2.95
CA MET A 317 -10.83 -1.12 -1.59
C MET A 317 -9.43 -1.44 -1.07
N GLN A 318 -8.55 -2.01 -1.89
CA GLN A 318 -7.15 -2.23 -1.51
C GLN A 318 -6.43 -0.91 -1.18
N LEU A 319 -6.71 0.15 -1.94
CA LEU A 319 -6.16 1.48 -1.69
C LEU A 319 -6.66 2.04 -0.35
N PHE A 320 -7.96 1.94 -0.05
CA PHE A 320 -8.51 2.35 1.23
C PHE A 320 -7.92 1.56 2.41
N GLN A 321 -7.80 0.23 2.26
CA GLN A 321 -7.17 -0.63 3.26
C GLN A 321 -5.71 -0.26 3.50
N ARG A 322 -4.96 -0.01 2.42
CA ARG A 322 -3.56 0.43 2.48
C ARG A 322 -3.43 1.81 3.13
N ILE A 323 -4.29 2.77 2.78
CA ILE A 323 -4.30 4.10 3.40
C ILE A 323 -4.61 3.98 4.90
N ALA A 324 -5.62 3.19 5.28
CA ALA A 324 -5.97 2.96 6.68
C ALA A 324 -4.83 2.31 7.46
N HIS A 325 -4.15 1.33 6.86
CA HIS A 325 -3.00 0.65 7.44
C HIS A 325 -1.78 1.59 7.62
N VAL A 326 -1.46 2.42 6.62
CA VAL A 326 -0.40 3.43 6.71
C VAL A 326 -0.74 4.49 7.76
N PHE A 327 -1.98 5.00 7.74
CA PHE A 327 -2.47 5.95 8.74
C PHE A 327 -2.34 5.37 10.15
N LEU A 328 -2.80 4.14 10.38
CA LEU A 328 -2.71 3.46 11.67
C LEU A 328 -1.25 3.31 12.13
N THR A 329 -0.37 2.87 11.24
CA THR A 329 1.06 2.69 11.53
C THR A 329 1.72 4.01 11.96
N VAL A 330 1.49 5.06 11.18
CA VAL A 330 2.01 6.42 11.46
C VAL A 330 1.40 6.95 12.75
N PHE A 331 0.11 6.76 12.97
CA PHE A 331 -0.59 7.18 14.17
C PHE A 331 -0.03 6.52 15.44
N LEU A 332 0.22 5.21 15.42
CA LEU A 332 0.79 4.48 16.56
C LEU A 332 2.22 4.95 16.86
N TRP A 333 3.06 5.10 15.84
CA TRP A 333 4.41 5.66 15.98
C TRP A 333 4.39 7.07 16.56
N PHE A 334 3.61 7.96 15.95
CA PHE A 334 3.49 9.35 16.36
C PHE A 334 2.95 9.46 17.79
N SER A 335 1.89 8.73 18.13
CA SER A 335 1.30 8.74 19.47
C SER A 335 2.28 8.20 20.51
N GLY A 336 3.01 7.13 20.18
CA GLY A 336 4.01 6.55 21.07
C GLY A 336 5.19 7.48 21.34
N VAL A 337 5.70 8.17 20.33
CA VAL A 337 6.76 9.19 20.51
C VAL A 337 6.22 10.38 21.29
N MET A 338 5.03 10.87 20.92
CA MET A 338 4.47 12.09 21.51
C MET A 338 4.11 11.91 22.99
N ILE A 339 3.56 10.76 23.37
CA ILE A 339 3.23 10.50 24.78
C ILE A 339 4.49 10.43 25.65
N ILE A 340 5.60 9.90 25.13
CA ILE A 340 6.89 9.89 25.82
C ILE A 340 7.42 11.32 25.95
N LEU A 341 7.39 12.12 24.88
CA LEU A 341 7.84 13.51 24.90
C LEU A 341 7.04 14.37 25.89
N VAL A 342 5.70 14.32 25.84
CA VAL A 342 4.82 15.03 26.77
C VAL A 342 5.06 14.59 28.22
N SER A 343 5.32 13.30 28.43
CA SER A 343 5.62 12.77 29.77
C SER A 343 6.99 13.17 30.28
N THR A 344 7.92 13.54 29.39
CA THR A 344 9.28 13.97 29.76
C THR A 344 9.37 15.49 29.91
N PHE A 345 8.61 16.24 29.12
CA PHE A 345 8.52 17.70 29.14
C PHE A 345 7.12 18.18 29.54
N PRO A 346 6.85 18.34 30.84
CA PRO A 346 5.67 19.06 31.29
C PRO A 346 5.69 20.47 30.68
N HIS A 347 4.56 20.94 30.11
CA HIS A 347 4.40 22.27 29.49
C HIS A 347 5.02 22.50 28.10
N LEU A 348 5.48 21.46 27.39
CA LEU A 348 6.01 21.62 26.02
C LEU A 348 5.03 22.34 25.06
N GLN A 349 3.73 22.16 25.27
CA GLN A 349 2.65 22.81 24.53
C GLN A 349 2.63 24.35 24.64
N GLU A 350 3.18 24.91 25.72
CA GLU A 350 3.20 26.36 25.98
C GLU A 350 4.33 27.04 25.20
N TYR A 351 5.42 26.31 24.95
CA TYR A 351 6.61 26.84 24.26
C TYR A 351 6.53 26.70 22.73
N ASN A 352 5.75 25.75 22.20
CA ASN A 352 5.67 25.52 20.75
C ASN A 352 4.22 25.36 20.26
N LYS A 353 3.80 26.29 19.39
CA LYS A 353 2.45 26.32 18.81
C LYS A 353 2.07 25.04 18.06
N VAL A 354 3.04 24.38 17.42
CA VAL A 354 2.79 23.11 16.70
C VAL A 354 2.46 21.99 17.68
N TYR A 355 3.21 21.89 18.77
CA TYR A 355 2.93 20.92 19.82
C TYR A 355 1.62 21.24 20.53
N GLY A 356 1.32 22.51 20.83
CA GLY A 356 0.04 22.92 21.39
C GLY A 356 -1.16 22.53 20.52
N ALA A 357 -1.04 22.65 19.20
CA ALA A 357 -2.09 22.24 18.26
C ALA A 357 -2.28 20.71 18.21
N LEU A 358 -1.20 19.94 18.37
CA LEU A 358 -1.23 18.47 18.31
C LEU A 358 -1.52 17.82 19.67
N TYR A 359 -1.32 18.55 20.77
CA TYR A 359 -1.51 18.07 22.15
C TYR A 359 -2.93 17.52 22.40
N GLY A 360 -3.95 18.15 21.81
CA GLY A 360 -5.35 17.70 21.91
C GLY A 360 -5.67 16.39 21.18
N TYR A 361 -4.72 15.83 20.42
CA TYR A 361 -4.87 14.57 19.68
C TYR A 361 -3.98 13.44 20.25
N VAL A 362 -3.28 13.71 21.36
CA VAL A 362 -2.46 12.72 22.07
C VAL A 362 -3.34 11.91 23.01
N VAL A 363 -3.10 10.60 23.07
CA VAL A 363 -3.75 9.70 24.02
C VAL A 363 -3.13 9.86 25.41
N TYR A 364 -3.95 9.91 26.47
CA TYR A 364 -3.47 9.99 27.85
C TYR A 364 -3.68 8.68 28.63
N PHE A 365 -2.70 8.31 29.47
CA PHE A 365 -2.86 7.30 30.52
C PHE A 365 -2.69 7.89 31.92
N ALA A 366 -2.93 7.07 32.95
CA ALA A 366 -3.13 7.51 34.33
C ALA A 366 -1.96 8.34 34.90
N ASN A 367 -0.74 7.79 34.91
CA ASN A 367 0.47 8.44 35.46
C ASN A 367 1.64 8.41 34.45
N GLN A 368 2.71 9.18 34.74
CA GLN A 368 3.88 9.33 33.88
C GLN A 368 4.55 7.99 33.53
N ALA A 369 4.67 7.08 34.50
CA ALA A 369 5.27 5.76 34.28
C ALA A 369 4.45 4.91 33.29
N ILE A 370 3.12 4.90 33.42
CA ILE A 370 2.22 4.18 32.50
C ILE A 370 2.27 4.83 31.11
N ASN A 371 2.33 6.16 31.00
CA ASN A 371 2.48 6.82 29.70
C ASN A 371 3.76 6.40 28.98
N ILE A 372 4.88 6.30 29.69
CA ILE A 372 6.15 5.82 29.12
C ILE A 372 5.98 4.38 28.62
N ILE A 373 5.47 3.48 29.47
CA ILE A 373 5.25 2.07 29.10
C ILE A 373 4.36 1.96 27.86
N MET A 374 3.23 2.68 27.85
CA MET A 374 2.30 2.67 26.72
C MET A 374 2.90 3.30 25.47
N GLY A 375 3.75 4.31 25.59
CA GLY A 375 4.44 4.92 24.46
C GLY A 375 5.37 3.94 23.74
N PHE A 376 6.21 3.23 24.49
CA PHE A 376 7.06 2.17 23.94
C PHE A 376 6.23 1.02 23.35
N LEU A 377 5.13 0.65 24.01
CA LEU A 377 4.24 -0.40 23.53
C LEU A 377 3.55 0.00 22.21
N LEU A 378 3.11 1.25 22.07
CA LEU A 378 2.54 1.78 20.82
C LEU A 378 3.58 1.75 19.69
N ILE A 379 4.83 2.13 19.96
CA ILE A 379 5.92 2.04 18.97
C ILE A 379 6.16 0.58 18.55
N GLY A 380 6.23 -0.34 19.51
CA GLY A 380 6.41 -1.77 19.21
C GLY A 380 5.25 -2.38 18.43
N LEU A 381 4.01 -2.05 18.80
CA LEU A 381 2.84 -2.49 18.07
C LEU A 381 2.79 -1.86 16.68
N ALA A 382 3.25 -0.62 16.52
CA ALA A 382 3.37 0.00 15.20
C ALA A 382 4.30 -0.79 14.28
N ARG A 383 5.41 -1.35 14.79
CA ARG A 383 6.28 -2.26 14.04
C ARG A 383 5.54 -3.54 13.63
N GLY A 384 4.76 -4.10 14.54
CA GLY A 384 3.94 -5.29 14.26
C GLY A 384 2.85 -5.07 13.22
N VAL A 385 2.17 -3.92 13.31
CA VAL A 385 1.18 -3.46 12.32
C VAL A 385 1.85 -3.24 10.98
N ASN A 386 2.93 -2.46 10.91
CA ASN A 386 3.67 -2.21 9.66
C ASN A 386 4.15 -3.51 8.98
N SER A 387 4.48 -4.52 9.79
CA SER A 387 4.92 -5.84 9.32
C SER A 387 3.77 -6.79 8.98
N ARG A 388 2.52 -6.32 9.05
CA ARG A 388 1.31 -7.04 8.60
C ARG A 388 1.01 -8.33 9.36
N VAL A 389 1.43 -8.42 10.62
CA VAL A 389 1.36 -9.66 11.41
C VAL A 389 -0.03 -9.82 12.03
N LYS A 390 -0.72 -10.93 11.73
CA LYS A 390 -2.06 -11.29 12.28
C LYS A 390 -2.15 -11.09 13.79
N ARG A 391 -1.13 -11.57 14.51
CA ARG A 391 -1.05 -11.53 15.97
C ARG A 391 -0.92 -10.12 16.55
N ALA A 392 -0.54 -9.12 15.76
CA ALA A 392 -0.46 -7.72 16.22
C ALA A 392 -1.86 -7.08 16.39
N PHE A 393 -2.89 -7.60 15.72
CA PHE A 393 -4.21 -6.99 15.67
C PHE A 393 -4.86 -6.88 17.06
N TRP A 394 -4.91 -7.98 17.81
CA TRP A 394 -5.57 -8.01 19.12
C TRP A 394 -4.86 -7.16 20.18
N PRO A 395 -3.53 -7.27 20.38
CA PRO A 395 -2.79 -6.38 21.28
C PRO A 395 -3.01 -4.89 20.93
N THR A 396 -2.95 -4.54 19.65
CA THR A 396 -3.21 -3.16 19.18
C THR A 396 -4.63 -2.70 19.49
N THR A 397 -5.62 -3.58 19.29
CA THR A 397 -7.03 -3.29 19.59
C THR A 397 -7.22 -2.98 21.08
N VAL A 398 -6.72 -3.86 21.95
CA VAL A 398 -6.84 -3.71 23.41
C VAL A 398 -6.21 -2.40 23.88
N VAL A 399 -5.02 -2.10 23.37
CA VAL A 399 -4.26 -0.88 23.72
C VAL A 399 -4.98 0.38 23.26
N LEU A 400 -5.50 0.41 22.04
CA LEU A 400 -6.22 1.56 21.51
C LEU A 400 -7.58 1.77 22.19
N ILE A 401 -8.26 0.70 22.61
CA ILE A 401 -9.50 0.82 23.40
C ILE A 401 -9.18 1.39 24.78
N MET A 402 -8.16 0.87 25.49
CA MET A 402 -7.76 1.39 26.79
C MET A 402 -7.32 2.87 26.70
N ALA A 403 -6.53 3.20 25.67
CA ALA A 403 -6.16 4.55 25.30
C ALA A 403 -7.37 5.47 25.14
N ALA A 404 -8.35 5.04 24.34
CA ALA A 404 -9.54 5.82 24.05
C ALA A 404 -10.38 6.06 25.30
N LEU A 405 -10.63 5.02 26.09
CA LEU A 405 -11.40 5.11 27.34
C LEU A 405 -10.74 6.05 28.35
N ASN A 406 -9.42 5.95 28.54
CA ASN A 406 -8.70 6.79 29.49
C ASN A 406 -8.63 8.26 29.04
N THR A 407 -8.46 8.48 27.74
CA THR A 407 -8.48 9.83 27.17
C THR A 407 -9.85 10.48 27.33
N MET A 408 -10.93 9.76 27.03
CA MET A 408 -12.30 10.26 27.22
C MET A 408 -12.65 10.54 28.68
N TRP A 409 -12.09 9.74 29.62
CA TRP A 409 -12.27 9.99 31.05
C TRP A 409 -11.59 11.30 31.49
N LYS A 410 -10.38 11.57 30.99
CA LYS A 410 -9.59 12.74 31.38
C LYS A 410 -10.04 14.03 30.70
N ASP A 411 -10.37 13.98 29.42
CA ASP A 411 -10.81 15.13 28.61
C ASP A 411 -11.95 14.69 27.67
N PRO A 412 -13.23 14.89 28.05
CA PRO A 412 -14.39 14.44 27.28
C PRO A 412 -14.69 15.39 26.10
N SER A 413 -13.69 15.63 25.25
CA SER A 413 -13.84 16.41 24.03
C SER A 413 -14.55 15.59 22.94
N ILE A 414 -15.62 16.15 22.36
CA ILE A 414 -16.35 15.55 21.23
C ILE A 414 -15.39 15.34 20.03
N LYS A 415 -14.50 16.32 19.79
CA LYS A 415 -13.53 16.25 18.67
C LYS A 415 -12.60 15.05 18.84
N MET A 416 -12.11 14.82 20.06
CA MET A 416 -11.20 13.70 20.36
C MET A 416 -11.93 12.36 20.30
N SER A 417 -13.16 12.30 20.81
CA SER A 417 -14.00 11.09 20.72
C SER A 417 -14.23 10.66 19.27
N VAL A 418 -14.57 11.60 18.37
CA VAL A 418 -14.73 11.32 16.93
C VAL A 418 -13.42 10.84 16.32
N PHE A 419 -12.30 11.48 16.65
CA PHE A 419 -10.99 11.09 16.14
C PHE A 419 -10.58 9.67 16.59
N LEU A 420 -10.81 9.30 17.85
CA LEU A 420 -10.52 7.95 18.36
C LEU A 420 -11.40 6.89 17.70
N VAL A 421 -12.68 7.19 17.44
CA VAL A 421 -13.56 6.30 16.68
C VAL A 421 -13.03 6.10 15.25
N LEU A 422 -12.51 7.15 14.61
CA LEU A 422 -11.89 7.02 13.28
C LEU A 422 -10.62 6.15 13.31
N VAL A 423 -9.80 6.26 14.36
CA VAL A 423 -8.62 5.39 14.53
C VAL A 423 -9.02 3.93 14.70
N LEU A 424 -10.03 3.64 15.54
CA LEU A 424 -10.55 2.28 15.71
C LEU A 424 -11.21 1.74 14.43
N ALA A 425 -11.91 2.59 13.68
CA ALA A 425 -12.46 2.24 12.38
C ALA A 425 -11.35 1.95 11.36
N ALA A 426 -10.25 2.73 11.36
CA ALA A 426 -9.09 2.48 10.51
C ALA A 426 -8.42 1.13 10.84
N LEU A 427 -8.27 0.81 12.13
CA LEU A 427 -7.80 -0.51 12.56
C LEU A 427 -8.69 -1.63 12.03
N TRP A 428 -10.00 -1.51 12.22
CA TRP A 428 -10.95 -2.52 11.75
C TRP A 428 -10.96 -2.65 10.22
N LEU A 429 -10.90 -1.54 9.48
CA LEU A 429 -10.81 -1.55 8.01
C LEU A 429 -9.52 -2.21 7.53
N SER A 430 -8.42 -2.04 8.26
CA SER A 430 -7.12 -2.63 7.92
C SER A 430 -6.98 -4.12 8.28
N HIS A 431 -7.98 -4.76 8.91
CA HIS A 431 -7.85 -6.16 9.39
C HIS A 431 -7.39 -7.15 8.32
N LYS A 432 -7.78 -6.95 7.05
CA LYS A 432 -7.39 -7.83 5.93
C LYS A 432 -5.92 -7.70 5.52
N GLU A 433 -5.28 -6.56 5.83
CA GLU A 433 -3.85 -6.38 5.60
C GLU A 433 -3.00 -7.18 6.61
N PHE A 434 -3.57 -7.61 7.73
CA PHE A 434 -2.89 -8.48 8.68
C PHE A 434 -3.02 -9.93 8.24
N TYR A 435 -2.19 -10.36 7.28
CA TYR A 435 -2.23 -11.72 6.76
C TYR A 435 -1.00 -12.56 7.12
N ARG A 436 0.08 -11.95 7.61
CA ARG A 436 1.31 -12.69 7.96
C ARG A 436 1.16 -13.41 9.28
N GLU A 437 1.57 -14.67 9.33
CA GLU A 437 1.48 -15.54 10.50
C GLU A 437 2.60 -15.27 11.50
N HIS A 438 3.80 -14.91 11.00
CA HIS A 438 5.00 -14.80 11.80
C HIS A 438 5.62 -13.40 11.63
N PHE A 439 6.18 -12.90 12.73
CA PHE A 439 7.00 -11.70 12.71
C PHE A 439 8.47 -12.09 12.55
N GLU A 440 9.07 -11.61 11.48
CA GLU A 440 10.51 -11.71 11.24
C GLU A 440 11.10 -10.31 11.13
N TYR A 441 12.17 -10.10 11.89
CA TYR A 441 12.74 -8.78 12.07
C TYR A 441 13.81 -8.54 11.01
N SER A 442 13.52 -7.67 10.04
CA SER A 442 14.52 -7.27 9.06
C SER A 442 15.62 -6.44 9.71
N TRP A 443 16.86 -6.60 9.25
CA TRP A 443 18.00 -5.82 9.77
C TRP A 443 17.78 -4.31 9.65
N GLY A 444 17.15 -3.87 8.56
CA GLY A 444 16.80 -2.45 8.38
C GLY A 444 15.77 -1.96 9.39
N ALA A 445 14.74 -2.77 9.67
CA ALA A 445 13.77 -2.43 10.71
C ALA A 445 14.43 -2.41 12.10
N MET A 446 15.30 -3.39 12.41
CA MET A 446 15.97 -3.50 13.70
C MET A 446 16.89 -2.30 13.94
N LEU A 447 17.63 -1.88 12.91
CA LEU A 447 18.46 -0.68 12.96
C LEU A 447 17.62 0.57 13.19
N PHE A 448 16.53 0.74 12.43
CA PHE A 448 15.64 1.91 12.56
C PHE A 448 15.00 1.99 13.95
N ASP A 449 14.48 0.88 14.46
CA ASP A 449 13.86 0.83 15.80
C ASP A 449 14.91 1.03 16.88
N GLY A 450 16.09 0.41 16.75
CA GLY A 450 17.22 0.60 17.65
C GLY A 450 17.65 2.07 17.75
N ILE A 451 17.86 2.74 16.60
CA ILE A 451 18.20 4.16 16.56
C ILE A 451 17.09 5.01 17.19
N SER A 452 15.82 4.68 16.91
CA SER A 452 14.67 5.40 17.47
C SER A 452 14.62 5.28 19.00
N PHE A 453 14.78 4.07 19.55
CA PHE A 453 14.80 3.84 20.99
C PHE A 453 16.01 4.50 21.67
N VAL A 454 17.20 4.42 21.06
CA VAL A 454 18.39 5.13 21.57
C VAL A 454 18.17 6.64 21.53
N GLY A 455 17.59 7.18 20.46
CA GLY A 455 17.27 8.61 20.33
C GLY A 455 16.27 9.08 21.39
N ILE A 456 15.20 8.30 21.64
CA ILE A 456 14.23 8.56 22.70
C ILE A 456 14.90 8.51 24.07
N PHE A 457 15.76 7.52 24.32
CA PHE A 457 16.49 7.36 25.58
C PHE A 457 17.45 8.52 25.83
N VAL A 458 18.24 8.92 24.82
CA VAL A 458 19.14 10.07 24.90
C VAL A 458 18.36 11.36 25.11
N THR A 459 17.24 11.54 24.42
CA THR A 459 16.35 12.69 24.63
C THR A 459 15.84 12.70 26.07
N TYR A 460 15.35 11.58 26.58
CA TYR A 460 14.90 11.46 27.96
C TYR A 460 16.00 11.86 28.97
N ILE A 461 17.25 11.42 28.74
CA ILE A 461 18.40 11.79 29.58
C ILE A 461 18.67 13.30 29.53
N ILE A 462 18.78 13.89 28.34
CA ILE A 462 19.09 15.32 28.16
C ILE A 462 18.06 16.17 28.91
N VAL A 463 16.79 15.81 28.80
CA VAL A 463 15.69 16.54 29.41
C VAL A 463 15.67 16.39 30.91
N GLY A 464 15.90 15.17 31.40
CA GLY A 464 16.04 14.93 32.83
C GLY A 464 17.19 15.75 33.43
N VAL A 465 18.31 15.91 32.71
CA VAL A 465 19.45 16.73 33.16
C VAL A 465 19.10 18.21 33.12
N TYR A 466 18.50 18.71 32.02
CA TYR A 466 18.13 20.11 31.87
C TYR A 466 17.05 20.56 32.88
N ASN A 467 16.09 19.68 33.18
CA ASN A 467 15.02 19.91 34.16
C ASN A 467 15.42 19.56 35.60
N THR A 468 16.66 19.08 35.84
CA THR A 468 17.16 18.93 37.21
C THR A 468 17.26 20.31 37.83
N PRO A 469 16.49 20.61 38.89
CA PRO A 469 16.24 21.99 39.24
C PRO A 469 17.48 22.66 39.84
N ASN A 470 17.64 23.95 39.55
CA ASN A 470 18.45 24.95 40.28
C ASN A 470 18.03 25.10 41.77
N TYR A 471 17.52 24.06 42.42
CA TYR A 471 16.90 24.05 43.76
C TYR A 471 17.91 23.92 44.92
N GLN A 472 19.22 24.01 44.66
CA GLN A 472 20.26 23.91 45.68
C GLN A 472 20.77 25.28 46.16
N ARG A 473 19.89 26.18 46.64
CA ARG A 473 20.36 27.38 47.36
C ARG A 473 19.78 27.61 48.75
N MET A 474 18.77 26.88 49.21
CA MET A 474 18.28 27.04 50.58
C MET A 474 17.88 25.68 51.17
N HIS A 475 18.43 25.40 52.37
CA HIS A 475 18.21 24.26 53.26
C HIS A 475 19.23 23.10 53.21
N HIS A 476 20.09 23.09 54.23
CA HIS A 476 20.89 21.94 54.66
C HIS A 476 19.95 20.86 55.23
N VAL A 477 19.91 19.67 54.62
CA VAL A 477 19.17 18.49 55.12
C VAL A 477 20.12 17.27 55.15
N PRO A 478 20.01 16.35 56.14
CA PRO A 478 21.02 15.31 56.41
C PRO A 478 21.11 14.19 55.36
N ARG A 479 22.33 13.67 55.14
CA ARG A 479 22.79 12.76 54.06
C ARG A 479 22.36 11.27 54.16
N ALA A 480 21.14 10.95 54.61
CA ALA A 480 20.74 9.55 54.80
C ALA A 480 19.44 9.10 54.08
N ALA A 481 18.85 9.95 53.24
CA ALA A 481 17.78 9.54 52.33
C ALA A 481 17.99 10.14 50.93
N LEU A 482 18.06 9.25 49.94
CA LEU A 482 18.27 9.47 48.51
C LEU A 482 17.39 10.58 47.93
N PHE A 483 17.99 11.42 47.10
CA PHE A 483 17.52 12.73 46.66
C PHE A 483 16.15 12.68 45.93
N PRO A 484 15.27 13.69 46.05
CA PRO A 484 13.97 13.74 45.34
C PRO A 484 14.10 13.62 43.80
N THR A 485 15.21 14.10 43.24
CA THR A 485 15.54 14.02 41.82
C THR A 485 15.83 12.58 41.37
N GLU A 486 16.46 11.75 42.21
CA GLU A 486 16.78 10.36 41.87
C GLU A 486 15.54 9.46 41.78
N ARG A 487 14.48 9.75 42.55
CA ARG A 487 13.24 8.94 42.52
C ARG A 487 12.49 9.04 41.21
N VAL A 488 12.39 10.25 40.63
CA VAL A 488 11.74 10.46 39.33
C VAL A 488 12.55 9.76 38.23
N TRP A 489 13.88 9.91 38.27
CA TRP A 489 14.80 9.23 37.37
C TRP A 489 14.73 7.70 37.47
N LEU A 490 14.79 7.15 38.68
CA LEU A 490 14.68 5.72 38.95
C LEU A 490 13.31 5.19 38.50
N SER A 491 12.22 5.93 38.75
CA SER A 491 10.87 5.53 38.32
C SER A 491 10.72 5.49 36.79
N GLY A 492 11.32 6.43 36.07
CA GLY A 492 11.33 6.43 34.62
C GLY A 492 12.22 5.33 34.02
N LEU A 493 13.38 5.07 34.62
CA LEU A 493 14.24 3.94 34.25
C LEU A 493 13.54 2.60 34.47
N ILE A 494 12.86 2.42 35.61
CA ILE A 494 12.04 1.23 35.88
C ILE A 494 10.91 1.13 34.85
N ALA A 495 10.24 2.23 34.51
CA ALA A 495 9.19 2.24 33.49
C ALA A 495 9.73 1.83 32.12
N ILE A 496 10.91 2.31 31.72
CA ILE A 496 11.57 1.91 30.47
C ILE A 496 11.96 0.43 30.51
N ALA A 497 12.52 -0.06 31.62
CA ALA A 497 12.88 -1.47 31.77
C ALA A 497 11.64 -2.38 31.66
N ILE A 498 10.54 -2.03 32.33
CA ILE A 498 9.26 -2.73 32.20
C ILE A 498 8.77 -2.66 30.76
N ALA A 499 8.84 -1.49 30.12
CA ALA A 499 8.41 -1.32 28.74
C ALA A 499 9.18 -2.23 27.77
N LEU A 500 10.51 -2.33 27.93
CA LEU A 500 11.35 -3.22 27.13
C LEU A 500 11.00 -4.70 27.35
N VAL A 501 10.72 -5.11 28.59
CA VAL A 501 10.27 -6.47 28.89
C VAL A 501 8.92 -6.76 28.23
N VAL A 502 7.95 -5.84 28.33
CA VAL A 502 6.64 -6.01 27.69
C VAL A 502 6.79 -6.05 26.16
N LEU A 503 7.62 -5.19 25.58
CA LEU A 503 7.93 -5.18 24.15
C LEU A 503 8.54 -6.52 23.71
N ALA A 504 9.49 -7.07 24.48
CA ALA A 504 10.09 -8.37 24.23
C ALA A 504 9.04 -9.49 24.27
N ILE A 505 8.11 -9.46 25.24
CA ILE A 505 6.99 -10.43 25.33
C ILE A 505 6.07 -10.31 24.11
N VAL A 506 5.73 -9.09 23.68
CA VAL A 506 4.88 -8.87 22.49
C VAL A 506 5.57 -9.39 21.23
N TYR A 507 6.85 -9.09 21.04
CA TYR A 507 7.62 -9.60 19.90
C TYR A 507 7.79 -11.12 19.94
N TRP A 508 8.02 -11.71 21.11
CA TRP A 508 8.06 -13.16 21.29
C TRP A 508 6.71 -13.81 20.93
N TYR A 509 5.60 -13.23 21.37
CA TYR A 509 4.25 -13.68 21.02
C TYR A 509 3.99 -13.62 19.50
N MET A 510 4.48 -12.56 18.86
CA MET A 510 4.37 -12.37 17.40
C MET A 510 5.31 -13.28 16.60
N HIS A 511 6.47 -13.65 17.14
CA HIS A 511 7.46 -14.50 16.48
C HIS A 511 7.10 -15.99 16.55
N ASN A 512 6.57 -16.47 17.69
CA ASN A 512 6.29 -17.90 17.93
C ASN A 512 5.05 -18.46 17.22
N GLY A 513 4.97 -18.25 15.90
CA GLY A 513 4.06 -19.00 15.06
C GLY A 513 4.45 -20.48 14.98
N LYS A 514 3.49 -21.35 14.64
CA LYS A 514 3.67 -22.82 14.64
C LYS A 514 4.20 -23.38 13.31
N SER A 515 4.80 -22.56 12.44
CA SER A 515 5.14 -23.02 11.09
C SER A 515 6.42 -23.86 11.03
N THR A 516 6.34 -24.95 10.29
CA THR A 516 7.45 -25.88 10.00
C THR A 516 7.87 -25.85 8.54
N ILE A 517 7.28 -24.98 7.72
CA ILE A 517 7.38 -25.03 6.26
C ILE A 517 8.83 -24.82 5.78
N PHE A 518 9.56 -23.88 6.37
CA PHE A 518 10.96 -23.60 6.02
C PHE A 518 11.98 -24.29 6.95
N LYS A 519 11.66 -25.51 7.39
CA LYS A 519 12.53 -26.33 8.24
C LYS A 519 12.78 -27.72 7.65
N VAL A 520 12.52 -27.90 6.35
CA VAL A 520 12.69 -29.18 5.67
C VAL A 520 14.18 -29.38 5.34
N PRO A 521 14.86 -30.33 6.00
CA PRO A 521 16.25 -30.64 5.69
C PRO A 521 16.35 -31.39 4.35
N PHE A 522 17.58 -31.64 3.91
CA PHE A 522 17.87 -32.47 2.74
C PHE A 522 17.26 -33.88 2.88
N ASP A 523 16.56 -34.32 1.83
CA ASP A 523 16.05 -35.69 1.66
C ASP A 523 16.52 -36.21 0.30
N GLU A 524 17.50 -37.12 0.35
CA GLU A 524 18.16 -37.68 -0.82
C GLU A 524 17.17 -38.31 -1.80
N ARG A 525 16.15 -39.03 -1.29
CA ARG A 525 15.20 -39.76 -2.13
C ARG A 525 14.33 -38.81 -2.93
N ARG A 526 13.87 -37.72 -2.30
CA ARG A 526 13.04 -36.72 -2.96
C ARG A 526 13.83 -35.91 -3.98
N VAL A 527 15.06 -35.51 -3.63
CA VAL A 527 15.96 -34.79 -4.54
C VAL A 527 16.29 -35.64 -5.76
N ALA A 528 16.76 -36.87 -5.55
CA ALA A 528 17.08 -37.79 -6.63
C ALA A 528 15.85 -38.07 -7.50
N HIS A 529 14.68 -38.31 -6.92
CA HIS A 529 13.45 -38.55 -7.67
C HIS A 529 13.09 -37.39 -8.62
N VAL A 530 13.19 -36.14 -8.17
CA VAL A 530 12.91 -34.98 -9.02
C VAL A 530 13.94 -34.86 -10.15
N ILE A 531 15.24 -35.00 -9.83
CA ILE A 531 16.32 -34.89 -10.83
C ILE A 531 16.25 -36.02 -11.87
N ASP A 532 16.02 -37.26 -11.43
CA ASP A 532 15.96 -38.44 -12.31
C ASP A 532 14.72 -38.43 -13.22
N THR A 533 13.60 -37.87 -12.74
CA THR A 533 12.34 -37.85 -13.49
C THR A 533 12.25 -36.68 -14.46
N TYR A 534 12.67 -35.48 -14.03
CA TYR A 534 12.45 -34.24 -14.76
C TYR A 534 13.73 -33.58 -15.28
N GLY A 535 14.90 -34.08 -14.89
CA GLY A 535 16.20 -33.49 -15.19
C GLY A 535 16.66 -32.49 -14.12
N GLY A 536 17.94 -32.13 -14.25
CA GLY A 536 18.62 -31.13 -13.41
C GLY A 536 19.01 -29.89 -14.20
N ASN A 537 19.62 -28.96 -13.49
CA ASN A 537 20.26 -27.76 -14.01
C ASN A 537 21.66 -27.61 -13.39
N GLU A 538 22.36 -26.52 -13.73
CA GLU A 538 23.75 -26.27 -13.34
C GLU A 538 24.02 -26.25 -11.85
N VAL A 539 23.01 -25.94 -11.02
CA VAL A 539 23.16 -25.84 -9.56
C VAL A 539 22.63 -27.08 -8.84
N SER A 540 21.97 -28.00 -9.54
CA SER A 540 21.24 -29.12 -8.94
C SER A 540 22.12 -30.03 -8.08
N HIS A 541 23.35 -30.26 -8.51
CA HIS A 541 24.31 -31.08 -7.78
C HIS A 541 24.69 -30.49 -6.41
N LEU A 542 24.59 -29.17 -6.24
CA LEU A 542 24.88 -28.51 -4.96
C LEU A 542 23.89 -28.91 -3.85
N ALA A 543 22.75 -29.52 -4.16
CA ALA A 543 21.83 -30.07 -3.17
C ALA A 543 22.54 -31.09 -2.24
N TYR A 544 23.47 -31.87 -2.79
CA TYR A 544 24.16 -32.94 -2.07
C TYR A 544 25.24 -32.45 -1.08
N LEU A 545 25.57 -31.15 -1.08
CA LEU A 545 26.40 -30.55 -0.03
C LEU A 545 25.70 -30.59 1.35
N ARG A 546 24.37 -30.74 1.37
CA ARG A 546 23.53 -30.79 2.60
C ARG A 546 23.70 -29.57 3.50
N ASP A 547 24.09 -28.46 2.88
CA ASP A 547 24.32 -27.18 3.53
C ASP A 547 23.25 -26.15 3.17
N LYS A 548 22.17 -26.61 2.52
CA LYS A 548 20.99 -25.84 2.11
C LYS A 548 19.72 -26.55 2.59
N LEU A 549 18.71 -25.77 2.91
CA LEU A 549 17.34 -26.25 3.14
C LEU A 549 16.64 -26.38 1.79
N LEU A 550 15.61 -27.23 1.75
CA LEU A 550 14.84 -27.49 0.54
C LEU A 550 13.40 -27.04 0.71
N TYR A 551 12.80 -26.51 -0.35
CA TYR A 551 11.36 -26.30 -0.45
C TYR A 551 10.86 -27.04 -1.68
N PHE A 552 9.90 -27.94 -1.50
CA PHE A 552 9.34 -28.71 -2.59
C PHE A 552 7.97 -28.15 -2.98
N TYR A 553 7.77 -27.95 -4.27
CA TYR A 553 6.47 -27.67 -4.85
C TYR A 553 5.84 -28.99 -5.30
N THR A 554 4.75 -29.35 -4.63
CA THR A 554 4.06 -30.63 -4.81
C THR A 554 2.69 -30.40 -5.46
N VAL A 555 2.38 -31.16 -6.50
CA VAL A 555 1.08 -31.15 -7.19
C VAL A 555 0.54 -32.57 -7.17
N ASP A 556 -0.71 -32.74 -6.72
CA ASP A 556 -1.38 -34.05 -6.61
C ASP A 556 -0.59 -35.12 -5.83
N GLY A 557 0.21 -34.68 -4.85
CA GLY A 557 1.03 -35.56 -4.01
C GLY A 557 2.41 -35.92 -4.59
N GLU A 558 2.75 -35.39 -5.76
CA GLU A 558 4.05 -35.61 -6.41
C GLU A 558 4.90 -34.34 -6.41
N ASP A 559 6.18 -34.47 -6.08
CA ASP A 559 7.13 -33.36 -6.10
C ASP A 559 7.50 -33.02 -7.54
N LYS A 560 7.09 -31.83 -8.00
CA LYS A 560 7.36 -31.35 -9.36
C LYS A 560 8.64 -30.53 -9.43
N MET A 561 8.90 -29.72 -8.42
CA MET A 561 10.10 -28.89 -8.34
C MET A 561 10.60 -28.74 -6.92
N PHE A 562 11.88 -28.39 -6.77
CA PHE A 562 12.41 -27.93 -5.50
C PHE A 562 13.31 -26.69 -5.64
N PHE A 563 13.36 -25.92 -4.55
CA PHE A 563 14.22 -24.76 -4.37
C PHE A 563 15.25 -25.07 -3.30
N MET A 564 16.51 -24.80 -3.59
CA MET A 564 17.59 -24.87 -2.60
C MET A 564 17.79 -23.48 -2.02
N TYR A 565 17.72 -23.33 -0.70
CA TYR A 565 17.88 -22.02 -0.07
C TYR A 565 18.59 -22.08 1.28
N GLN A 566 19.02 -20.92 1.75
CA GLN A 566 19.47 -20.69 3.11
C GLN A 566 18.69 -19.56 3.76
N LYS A 567 18.34 -19.73 5.05
CA LYS A 567 17.68 -18.68 5.82
C LYS A 567 18.74 -17.81 6.50
N LYS A 568 18.68 -16.50 6.28
CA LYS A 568 19.46 -15.51 7.02
C LYS A 568 18.59 -14.33 7.41
N ALA A 569 18.33 -14.19 8.71
CA ALA A 569 17.39 -13.19 9.25
C ALA A 569 16.01 -13.29 8.57
N ASP A 570 15.53 -12.19 7.99
CA ASP A 570 14.25 -12.08 7.28
C ASP A 570 14.28 -12.58 5.83
N ARG A 571 15.36 -13.23 5.39
CA ARG A 571 15.55 -13.60 3.98
C ARG A 571 15.79 -15.08 3.73
N LEU A 572 15.16 -15.58 2.67
CA LEU A 572 15.43 -16.88 2.07
C LEU A 572 16.27 -16.64 0.81
N ILE A 573 17.55 -17.00 0.89
CA ILE A 573 18.50 -16.84 -0.21
C ILE A 573 18.48 -18.14 -1.00
N VAL A 574 17.87 -18.12 -2.19
CA VAL A 574 17.74 -19.24 -3.11
C VAL A 574 18.99 -19.32 -3.99
N MET A 575 19.53 -20.53 -4.13
CA MET A 575 20.66 -20.81 -5.00
C MET A 575 20.17 -21.20 -6.40
N GLY A 576 20.44 -20.35 -7.38
CA GLY A 576 20.15 -20.54 -8.79
C GLY A 576 18.68 -20.79 -9.13
N GLU A 577 18.48 -21.48 -10.24
CA GLU A 577 17.18 -21.85 -10.79
C GLU A 577 16.49 -22.97 -9.98
N PRO A 578 15.15 -22.96 -9.87
CA PRO A 578 14.43 -24.11 -9.33
C PRO A 578 14.68 -25.37 -10.16
N VAL A 579 14.77 -26.52 -9.49
CA VAL A 579 15.12 -27.81 -10.10
C VAL A 579 13.86 -28.65 -10.27
N GLY A 580 13.63 -29.21 -11.46
CA GLY A 580 12.50 -30.10 -11.75
C GLY A 580 11.74 -29.71 -13.02
N ASP A 581 10.44 -30.02 -13.04
CA ASP A 581 9.56 -29.83 -14.20
C ASP A 581 9.35 -28.35 -14.54
N GLN A 582 9.92 -27.92 -15.67
CA GLN A 582 9.85 -26.54 -16.13
C GLN A 582 8.42 -26.05 -16.42
N GLN A 583 7.46 -26.96 -16.65
CA GLN A 583 6.05 -26.58 -16.84
C GLN A 583 5.44 -25.93 -15.59
N TYR A 584 5.97 -26.27 -14.41
CA TYR A 584 5.48 -25.76 -13.13
C TYR A 584 6.32 -24.61 -12.57
N ARG A 585 7.34 -24.13 -13.30
CA ARG A 585 8.29 -23.10 -12.81
C ARG A 585 7.60 -21.87 -12.25
N ASP A 586 6.75 -21.23 -13.04
CA ASP A 586 6.09 -19.98 -12.63
C ASP A 586 5.11 -20.20 -11.46
N ALA A 587 4.36 -21.29 -11.50
CA ALA A 587 3.41 -21.66 -10.43
C ALA A 587 4.14 -21.99 -9.12
N ALA A 588 5.28 -22.66 -9.20
CA ALA A 588 6.12 -22.99 -8.05
C ALA A 588 6.75 -21.74 -7.44
N ILE A 589 7.22 -20.79 -8.27
CA ILE A 589 7.74 -19.49 -7.82
C ILE A 589 6.64 -18.69 -7.11
N ASP A 590 5.46 -18.58 -7.71
CA ASP A 590 4.32 -17.86 -7.10
C ASP A 590 3.92 -18.47 -5.77
N ASN A 591 3.84 -19.80 -5.71
CA ASN A 591 3.54 -20.52 -4.48
C ASN A 591 4.60 -20.29 -3.40
N PHE A 592 5.89 -20.38 -3.75
CA PHE A 592 6.98 -20.14 -2.82
C PHE A 592 6.99 -18.69 -2.33
N MET A 593 6.70 -17.72 -3.20
CA MET A 593 6.54 -16.31 -2.86
C MET A 593 5.38 -16.05 -1.89
N ASP A 594 4.22 -16.66 -2.13
CA ASP A 594 3.05 -16.54 -1.26
C ASP A 594 3.29 -17.14 0.12
N VAL A 595 3.93 -18.31 0.16
CA VAL A 595 4.26 -19.00 1.41
C VAL A 595 5.32 -18.22 2.19
N ALA A 596 6.38 -17.74 1.52
CA ALA A 596 7.41 -16.91 2.15
C ALA A 596 6.82 -15.61 2.72
N ASP A 597 5.96 -14.91 1.97
CA ASP A 597 5.36 -13.66 2.44
C ASP A 597 4.42 -13.87 3.64
N LYS A 598 3.64 -14.96 3.66
CA LYS A 598 2.80 -15.34 4.81
C LYS A 598 3.64 -15.63 6.06
N GLU A 599 4.82 -16.22 5.90
CA GLU A 599 5.77 -16.49 6.98
C GLU A 599 6.65 -15.28 7.34
N GLY A 600 6.49 -14.15 6.65
CA GLY A 600 7.24 -12.93 6.95
C GLY A 600 8.64 -12.86 6.35
N TYR A 601 9.00 -13.78 5.45
CA TYR A 601 10.27 -13.76 4.75
C TYR A 601 10.19 -13.04 3.40
N SER A 602 11.32 -12.48 3.00
CA SER A 602 11.56 -12.07 1.61
C SER A 602 12.51 -13.03 0.92
N ILE A 603 12.25 -13.32 -0.35
CA ILE A 603 13.12 -14.20 -1.13
C ILE A 603 14.16 -13.36 -1.86
N VAL A 604 15.37 -13.89 -1.96
CA VAL A 604 16.46 -13.38 -2.78
C VAL A 604 16.92 -14.53 -3.66
N PHE A 605 16.92 -14.34 -4.96
CA PHE A 605 17.46 -15.31 -5.90
C PHE A 605 18.89 -14.94 -6.24
N TYR A 606 19.81 -15.88 -6.05
CA TYR A 606 21.25 -15.67 -6.18
C TYR A 606 21.81 -16.55 -7.31
N GLU A 607 22.58 -15.95 -8.21
CA GLU A 607 23.17 -16.61 -9.40
C GLU A 607 22.13 -17.22 -10.35
N ILE A 608 21.07 -16.46 -10.64
CA ILE A 608 20.04 -16.83 -11.64
C ILE A 608 20.38 -16.31 -13.04
N ASP A 609 19.79 -16.91 -14.06
CA ASP A 609 19.98 -16.49 -15.44
C ASP A 609 19.13 -15.26 -15.84
N GLU A 610 19.26 -14.84 -17.10
CA GLU A 610 18.50 -13.70 -17.62
C GLU A 610 17.01 -13.99 -17.75
N ASP A 611 16.61 -15.21 -18.10
CA ASP A 611 15.21 -15.59 -18.32
C ASP A 611 14.40 -15.54 -17.02
N LEU A 612 14.90 -16.17 -15.96
CA LEU A 612 14.26 -16.10 -14.65
C LEU A 612 14.30 -14.69 -14.08
N THR A 613 15.39 -13.93 -14.32
CA THR A 613 15.48 -12.53 -13.90
C THR A 613 14.36 -11.68 -14.50
N MET A 614 14.09 -11.85 -15.80
CA MET A 614 13.03 -11.13 -16.49
C MET A 614 11.64 -11.57 -15.98
N SER A 615 11.41 -12.86 -15.75
CA SER A 615 10.16 -13.36 -15.14
C SER A 615 9.94 -12.77 -13.74
N LEU A 616 10.98 -12.73 -12.90
CA LEU A 616 10.90 -12.16 -11.55
C LEU A 616 10.65 -10.64 -11.57
N HIS A 617 11.13 -9.93 -12.60
CA HIS A 617 10.87 -8.50 -12.74
C HIS A 617 9.37 -8.20 -12.86
N GLU A 618 8.63 -9.01 -13.61
CA GLU A 618 7.16 -8.93 -13.71
C GLU A 618 6.48 -9.16 -12.35
N LYS A 619 7.13 -9.93 -11.46
CA LYS A 619 6.67 -10.23 -10.09
C LYS A 619 7.16 -9.22 -9.05
N GLY A 620 7.70 -8.07 -9.48
CA GLY A 620 8.09 -6.95 -8.62
C GLY A 620 9.46 -7.07 -7.96
N TYR A 621 10.36 -7.85 -8.58
CA TYR A 621 11.78 -7.86 -8.23
C TYR A 621 12.54 -6.76 -8.98
N ASP A 622 13.60 -6.32 -8.31
CA ASP A 622 14.70 -5.58 -8.92
C ASP A 622 15.90 -6.52 -9.01
N PHE A 623 16.85 -6.22 -9.88
CA PHE A 623 18.00 -7.09 -10.11
C PHE A 623 19.25 -6.29 -10.44
N PHE A 624 20.40 -6.91 -10.22
CA PHE A 624 21.66 -6.42 -10.75
C PHE A 624 22.48 -7.60 -11.25
N LYS A 625 23.31 -7.33 -12.27
CA LYS A 625 24.19 -8.34 -12.83
C LYS A 625 25.33 -8.62 -11.85
N PHE A 626 25.46 -9.87 -11.43
CA PHE A 626 26.43 -10.31 -10.43
C PHE A 626 27.73 -10.79 -11.08
N GLY A 627 27.61 -11.56 -12.16
CA GLY A 627 28.75 -12.16 -12.86
C GLY A 627 28.36 -12.65 -14.23
N GLU A 628 29.28 -13.41 -14.83
CA GLU A 628 29.05 -14.12 -16.07
C GLU A 628 29.64 -15.54 -15.98
N GLU A 629 28.92 -16.54 -16.45
CA GLU A 629 29.46 -17.88 -16.65
C GLU A 629 30.03 -18.03 -18.04
N GLY A 630 31.17 -18.73 -18.12
CA GLY A 630 31.89 -18.93 -19.37
C GLY A 630 31.63 -20.33 -19.91
N PHE A 631 31.04 -20.42 -21.09
CA PHE A 631 30.77 -21.68 -21.78
C PHE A 631 31.79 -21.92 -22.88
N VAL A 632 32.23 -23.16 -23.01
CA VAL A 632 33.08 -23.64 -24.10
C VAL A 632 32.26 -24.57 -24.97
N ASN A 633 32.08 -24.20 -26.24
CA ASN A 633 31.44 -25.05 -27.21
C ASN A 633 32.35 -26.24 -27.56
N LEU A 634 31.96 -27.44 -27.13
CA LEU A 634 32.75 -28.66 -27.27
C LEU A 634 32.68 -29.23 -28.69
N THR A 635 31.56 -29.04 -29.40
CA THR A 635 31.40 -29.52 -30.79
C THR A 635 32.38 -28.86 -31.77
N SER A 636 32.80 -27.62 -31.49
CA SER A 636 33.81 -26.89 -32.27
C SER A 636 35.20 -26.88 -31.63
N PHE A 637 35.37 -27.51 -30.46
CA PHE A 637 36.64 -27.52 -29.74
C PHE A 637 37.69 -28.33 -30.51
N SER A 638 38.82 -27.69 -30.83
CA SER A 638 39.93 -28.34 -31.50
C SER A 638 41.27 -27.87 -30.94
N MET A 639 42.14 -28.84 -30.67
CA MET A 639 43.54 -28.58 -30.32
C MET A 639 44.42 -28.26 -31.53
N GLN A 640 43.88 -28.25 -32.75
CA GLN A 640 44.62 -27.93 -33.97
C GLN A 640 44.78 -26.40 -34.18
N GLY A 641 45.69 -26.01 -35.08
CA GLY A 641 45.89 -24.61 -35.46
C GLY A 641 46.92 -23.82 -34.64
N LYS A 642 47.19 -22.58 -35.10
CA LYS A 642 48.27 -21.72 -34.56
C LYS A 642 47.95 -21.15 -33.18
N LYS A 643 46.68 -20.83 -32.90
CA LYS A 643 46.23 -20.27 -31.61
C LYS A 643 46.47 -21.22 -30.43
N ARG A 644 46.38 -22.54 -30.65
CA ARG A 644 46.55 -23.60 -29.62
C ARG A 644 47.99 -24.17 -29.53
N LYS A 645 48.98 -23.53 -30.16
CA LYS A 645 50.37 -24.03 -30.15
C LYS A 645 50.97 -24.06 -28.74
N SER A 646 50.71 -23.04 -27.93
CA SER A 646 51.14 -22.99 -26.52
C SER A 646 50.59 -24.16 -25.72
N ASP A 647 49.30 -24.44 -25.90
CA ASP A 647 48.55 -25.44 -25.15
C ASP A 647 49.06 -26.84 -25.48
N ARG A 648 49.29 -27.14 -26.77
CA ARG A 648 49.92 -28.41 -27.20
C ARG A 648 51.34 -28.58 -26.66
N ASN A 649 52.16 -27.51 -26.68
CA ASN A 649 53.51 -27.56 -26.13
C ASN A 649 53.49 -27.84 -24.62
N LEU A 650 52.51 -27.28 -23.90
CA LEU A 650 52.34 -27.50 -22.48
C LEU A 650 51.92 -28.95 -22.19
N MET A 651 50.96 -29.49 -22.92
CA MET A 651 50.57 -30.91 -22.81
C MET A 651 51.76 -31.84 -23.06
N SER A 652 52.50 -31.64 -24.15
CA SER A 652 53.69 -32.47 -24.44
C SER A 652 54.79 -32.37 -23.37
N LYS A 653 54.85 -31.25 -22.62
CA LYS A 653 55.77 -31.13 -21.47
C LYS A 653 55.31 -32.02 -20.32
N PHE A 654 54.01 -32.06 -20.03
CA PHE A 654 53.43 -32.91 -18.98
C PHE A 654 53.58 -34.39 -19.32
N ASP A 655 53.31 -34.77 -20.59
CA ASP A 655 53.49 -36.14 -21.08
C ASP A 655 54.95 -36.63 -20.90
N ARG A 656 55.93 -35.78 -21.20
CA ARG A 656 57.37 -36.11 -21.06
C ARG A 656 57.79 -36.36 -19.62
N VAL A 657 57.11 -35.74 -18.66
CA VAL A 657 57.39 -35.91 -17.21
C VAL A 657 56.53 -37.04 -16.63
N GLY A 658 55.74 -37.73 -17.46
CA GLY A 658 54.94 -38.88 -17.05
C GLY A 658 53.72 -38.51 -16.22
N ILE A 659 53.20 -37.28 -16.37
CA ILE A 659 51.98 -36.85 -15.66
C ILE A 659 50.76 -37.26 -16.49
N THR A 660 49.83 -38.00 -15.88
CA THR A 660 48.64 -38.54 -16.56
C THR A 660 47.33 -37.99 -16.00
N PHE A 661 46.30 -37.94 -16.83
CA PHE A 661 44.93 -37.61 -16.46
C PHE A 661 44.12 -38.90 -16.27
N GLU A 662 43.36 -39.00 -15.18
CA GLU A 662 42.54 -40.17 -14.86
C GLU A 662 41.17 -39.73 -14.31
N GLU A 663 40.10 -40.43 -14.71
CA GLU A 663 38.78 -40.31 -14.09
C GLU A 663 38.63 -41.39 -13.01
N LEU A 664 38.42 -40.96 -11.77
CA LEU A 664 38.06 -41.82 -10.64
C LEU A 664 36.53 -41.82 -10.49
N LYS A 665 35.94 -43.01 -10.38
CA LYS A 665 34.48 -43.18 -10.20
C LYS A 665 34.15 -43.52 -8.74
N PRO A 666 33.04 -43.00 -8.19
CA PRO A 666 32.61 -43.36 -6.84
C PRO A 666 32.14 -44.83 -6.76
N PRO A 667 32.13 -45.44 -5.56
CA PRO A 667 32.53 -44.87 -4.28
C PRO A 667 34.06 -44.83 -4.09
N PHE A 668 34.56 -43.83 -3.35
CA PHE A 668 35.99 -43.67 -3.09
C PHE A 668 36.41 -44.36 -1.77
N ASP A 669 37.58 -44.99 -1.77
CA ASP A 669 38.14 -45.58 -0.55
C ASP A 669 38.76 -44.52 0.37
N ALA A 670 39.04 -44.91 1.62
CA ALA A 670 39.57 -44.00 2.63
C ALA A 670 40.96 -43.44 2.28
N ASP A 671 41.78 -44.22 1.58
CA ASP A 671 43.13 -43.84 1.19
C ASP A 671 43.09 -42.78 0.07
N THR A 672 42.24 -42.95 -0.94
CA THR A 672 42.01 -41.97 -1.99
C THR A 672 41.46 -40.67 -1.41
N LEU A 673 40.44 -40.74 -0.54
CA LEU A 673 39.89 -39.56 0.13
C LEU A 673 40.93 -38.85 1.02
N HIS A 674 41.84 -39.61 1.64
CA HIS A 674 42.94 -39.03 2.42
C HIS A 674 43.93 -38.30 1.53
N GLU A 675 44.34 -38.89 0.40
CA GLU A 675 45.24 -38.26 -0.56
C GLU A 675 44.65 -36.95 -1.12
N LEU A 676 43.37 -36.97 -1.51
CA LEU A 676 42.64 -35.78 -1.96
C LEU A 676 42.55 -34.71 -0.88
N ARG A 677 42.36 -35.12 0.39
CA ARG A 677 42.28 -34.19 1.53
C ARG A 677 43.61 -33.48 1.78
N VAL A 678 44.74 -34.19 1.67
CA VAL A 678 46.08 -33.58 1.80
C VAL A 678 46.27 -32.47 0.76
N ILE A 679 45.91 -32.73 -0.51
CA ILE A 679 45.99 -31.73 -1.59
C ILE A 679 45.07 -30.54 -1.30
N SER A 680 43.85 -30.83 -0.85
CA SER A 680 42.87 -29.83 -0.48
C SER A 680 43.37 -28.91 0.64
N ASP A 681 43.93 -29.48 1.71
CA ASP A 681 44.43 -28.74 2.86
C ASP A 681 45.68 -27.92 2.50
N GLU A 682 46.57 -28.47 1.66
CA GLU A 682 47.70 -27.72 1.09
C GLU A 682 47.26 -26.52 0.25
N TRP A 683 46.21 -26.70 -0.56
CA TRP A 683 45.67 -25.65 -1.42
C TRP A 683 44.96 -24.55 -0.63
N LEU A 684 44.24 -24.91 0.43
CA LEU A 684 43.57 -23.95 1.32
C LEU A 684 44.59 -23.11 2.13
N ASP A 685 45.78 -23.63 2.41
CA ASP A 685 46.87 -22.93 3.09
C ASP A 685 46.42 -22.22 4.40
N GLY A 686 45.61 -22.92 5.21
CA GLY A 686 45.09 -22.44 6.50
C GLY A 686 43.81 -21.58 6.41
N GLN A 687 43.25 -21.42 5.21
CA GLN A 687 41.98 -20.72 4.99
C GLN A 687 40.75 -21.60 5.27
N ASN A 688 39.60 -20.98 5.54
CA ASN A 688 38.33 -21.71 5.69
C ASN A 688 37.70 -22.02 4.33
N GLU A 689 36.99 -23.14 4.26
CA GLU A 689 36.09 -23.48 3.15
C GLU A 689 34.92 -22.49 3.03
N SER A 690 34.58 -22.14 1.79
CA SER A 690 33.30 -21.51 1.44
C SER A 690 32.22 -22.58 1.23
N GLY A 691 30.95 -22.17 1.12
CA GLY A 691 29.85 -23.09 0.81
C GLY A 691 28.70 -22.39 0.11
N PHE A 692 27.51 -22.97 0.22
CA PHE A 692 26.26 -22.53 -0.41
C PHE A 692 26.27 -22.62 -1.94
N SER A 693 27.03 -21.73 -2.60
CA SER A 693 27.18 -21.65 -4.06
C SER A 693 28.42 -22.36 -4.59
N LEU A 694 29.33 -22.77 -3.69
CA LEU A 694 30.56 -23.47 -3.99
C LEU A 694 30.60 -24.79 -3.20
N GLY A 695 31.20 -25.81 -3.79
CA GLY A 695 31.55 -27.03 -3.08
C GLY A 695 32.61 -26.80 -2.01
N PHE A 696 32.65 -27.75 -1.08
CA PHE A 696 33.72 -27.88 -0.10
C PHE A 696 34.05 -29.36 0.09
N PHE A 697 35.21 -29.64 0.68
CA PHE A 697 35.66 -31.01 0.89
C PHE A 697 34.77 -31.76 1.90
N ASP A 698 33.75 -32.47 1.40
CA ASP A 698 32.88 -33.36 2.17
C ASP A 698 32.85 -34.74 1.52
N ASP A 699 33.25 -35.78 2.26
CA ASP A 699 33.36 -37.15 1.75
C ASP A 699 32.07 -37.62 1.04
N TYR A 700 30.89 -37.28 1.59
CA TYR A 700 29.60 -37.65 0.98
C TYR A 700 29.35 -36.92 -0.34
N TYR A 701 29.69 -35.63 -0.42
CA TYR A 701 29.52 -34.85 -1.63
C TYR A 701 30.45 -35.36 -2.74
N LEU A 702 31.71 -35.63 -2.38
CA LEU A 702 32.69 -36.22 -3.28
C LEU A 702 32.20 -37.56 -3.82
N ASP A 703 31.63 -38.43 -2.97
CA ASP A 703 31.06 -39.73 -3.38
C ASP A 703 29.84 -39.64 -4.33
N GLN A 704 29.29 -38.45 -4.62
CA GLN A 704 28.12 -38.33 -5.52
C GLN A 704 28.48 -38.26 -7.01
N SER A 705 29.74 -38.02 -7.38
CA SER A 705 30.15 -37.87 -8.79
C SER A 705 31.60 -38.29 -9.03
N SER A 706 31.99 -38.40 -10.30
CA SER A 706 33.38 -38.69 -10.66
C SER A 706 34.33 -37.57 -10.23
N ILE A 707 35.56 -37.94 -9.91
CA ILE A 707 36.67 -37.01 -9.63
C ILE A 707 37.73 -37.22 -10.70
N TYR A 708 38.13 -36.15 -11.38
CA TYR A 708 39.25 -36.21 -12.31
C TYR A 708 40.54 -35.80 -11.61
N VAL A 709 41.61 -36.55 -11.82
CA VAL A 709 42.90 -36.36 -11.15
C VAL A 709 44.06 -36.28 -12.14
N MET A 710 45.09 -35.53 -11.76
CA MET A 710 46.39 -35.54 -12.41
C MET A 710 47.37 -36.35 -11.55
N ARG A 711 47.93 -37.44 -12.07
CA ARG A 711 48.92 -38.28 -11.35
C ARG A 711 50.34 -38.02 -11.80
N SER A 712 51.29 -38.06 -10.88
CA SER A 712 52.72 -38.06 -11.19
C SER A 712 53.16 -39.39 -11.80
N ALA A 713 54.40 -39.44 -12.31
CA ALA A 713 55.01 -40.68 -12.79
C ALA A 713 55.13 -41.76 -11.68
N GLU A 714 55.17 -41.36 -10.40
CA GLU A 714 55.15 -42.27 -9.25
C GLU A 714 53.74 -42.67 -8.80
N GLY A 715 52.69 -42.24 -9.52
CA GLY A 715 51.29 -42.57 -9.22
C GLY A 715 50.62 -41.71 -8.14
N LYS A 716 51.27 -40.65 -7.65
CA LYS A 716 50.69 -39.75 -6.63
C LYS A 716 49.77 -38.71 -7.27
N ILE A 717 48.65 -38.40 -6.64
CA ILE A 717 47.75 -37.33 -7.08
C ILE A 717 48.43 -35.97 -6.83
N LEU A 718 48.50 -35.14 -7.88
CA LEU A 718 49.06 -33.79 -7.84
C LEU A 718 47.97 -32.72 -7.82
N ALA A 719 46.84 -33.00 -8.48
CA ALA A 719 45.68 -32.11 -8.56
C ALA A 719 44.41 -32.93 -8.78
N PHE A 720 43.27 -32.38 -8.38
CA PHE A 720 41.97 -32.98 -8.62
C PHE A 720 40.90 -31.94 -8.94
N THR A 721 39.83 -32.39 -9.60
CA THR A 721 38.63 -31.62 -9.84
C THR A 721 37.40 -32.50 -9.75
N THR A 722 36.30 -31.99 -9.20
CA THR A 722 35.06 -32.75 -9.05
C THR A 722 34.15 -32.50 -10.25
N ASN A 723 33.53 -33.55 -10.79
CA ASN A 723 32.49 -33.42 -11.79
C ASN A 723 31.23 -32.81 -11.18
N MET A 724 30.52 -31.96 -11.93
CA MET A 724 29.24 -31.39 -11.52
C MET A 724 28.15 -31.81 -12.51
N PRO A 725 27.47 -32.95 -12.24
CA PRO A 725 26.38 -33.44 -13.10
C PRO A 725 25.24 -32.44 -13.22
N THR A 726 24.95 -31.98 -14.43
CA THR A 726 23.86 -31.03 -14.71
C THR A 726 22.60 -31.71 -15.26
N HIS A 727 22.70 -32.95 -15.74
CA HIS A 727 21.62 -33.70 -16.40
C HIS A 727 20.94 -32.96 -17.59
N SER A 728 21.64 -32.02 -18.23
CA SER A 728 21.10 -31.14 -19.28
C SER A 728 21.98 -31.05 -20.54
N GLY A 729 22.87 -32.02 -20.78
CA GLY A 729 23.78 -32.02 -21.94
C GLY A 729 24.98 -31.06 -21.82
N ILE A 730 25.10 -30.36 -20.69
CA ILE A 730 26.20 -29.47 -20.32
C ILE A 730 27.06 -30.16 -19.26
N SER A 731 28.39 -30.11 -19.39
CA SER A 731 29.29 -30.60 -18.33
C SER A 731 29.93 -29.44 -17.58
N SER A 732 30.24 -29.63 -16.30
CA SER A 732 30.83 -28.59 -15.45
C SER A 732 31.69 -29.21 -14.36
N ILE A 733 32.43 -28.37 -13.65
CA ILE A 733 33.21 -28.73 -12.47
C ILE A 733 32.88 -27.79 -11.33
N ASP A 734 33.19 -28.24 -10.11
CA ASP A 734 33.00 -27.42 -8.91
C ASP A 734 34.33 -27.15 -8.19
N LEU A 735 34.88 -28.15 -7.49
CA LEU A 735 36.19 -28.04 -6.88
C LEU A 735 37.28 -28.23 -7.93
N MET A 736 38.31 -27.39 -7.92
CA MET A 736 39.58 -27.60 -8.65
C MET A 736 40.74 -27.22 -7.73
N ARG A 737 41.53 -28.20 -7.30
CA ARG A 737 42.60 -28.03 -6.31
C ARG A 737 43.88 -28.71 -6.76
N TYR A 738 45.02 -28.15 -6.36
CA TYR A 738 46.34 -28.66 -6.71
C TYR A 738 47.30 -28.52 -5.53
N GLY A 739 48.17 -29.51 -5.36
CA GLY A 739 49.15 -29.54 -4.28
C GLY A 739 50.36 -28.65 -4.57
N LYS A 740 51.21 -28.42 -3.57
CA LYS A 740 52.41 -27.57 -3.71
C LYS A 740 53.44 -28.14 -4.70
N ASN A 741 53.38 -29.45 -4.95
CA ASN A 741 54.24 -30.17 -5.89
C ASN A 741 53.70 -30.18 -7.34
N ALA A 742 52.53 -29.58 -7.60
CA ALA A 742 51.96 -29.53 -8.95
C ALA A 742 52.78 -28.59 -9.85
N PRO A 743 53.23 -29.03 -11.04
CA PRO A 743 53.99 -28.17 -11.94
C PRO A 743 53.18 -26.95 -12.43
N SER A 744 53.89 -25.86 -12.76
CA SER A 744 53.25 -24.72 -13.41
C SER A 744 52.56 -25.12 -14.72
N GLY A 745 51.30 -24.71 -14.87
CA GLY A 745 50.42 -25.09 -15.98
C GLY A 745 49.49 -26.27 -15.71
N THR A 746 49.48 -26.82 -14.49
CA THR A 746 48.60 -27.98 -14.14
C THR A 746 47.12 -27.70 -14.38
N MET A 747 46.62 -26.51 -14.03
CA MET A 747 45.22 -26.15 -14.31
C MET A 747 44.92 -26.07 -15.81
N ASP A 748 45.79 -25.47 -16.63
CA ASP A 748 45.58 -25.37 -18.07
C ASP A 748 45.51 -26.77 -18.70
N VAL A 749 46.41 -27.69 -18.30
CA VAL A 749 46.43 -29.08 -18.78
C VAL A 749 45.20 -29.85 -18.31
N MET A 750 44.80 -29.69 -17.04
CA MET A 750 43.57 -30.30 -16.50
C MET A 750 42.34 -29.86 -17.29
N PHE A 751 42.17 -28.55 -17.55
CA PHE A 751 41.06 -28.06 -18.37
C PHE A 751 41.08 -28.60 -19.79
N ILE A 752 42.25 -28.67 -20.43
CA ILE A 752 42.34 -29.21 -21.79
C ILE A 752 41.89 -30.68 -21.81
N HIS A 753 42.35 -31.49 -20.85
CA HIS A 753 41.90 -32.88 -20.74
C HIS A 753 40.40 -32.99 -20.46
N LEU A 754 39.84 -32.15 -19.57
CA LEU A 754 38.40 -32.10 -19.33
C LEU A 754 37.61 -31.76 -20.59
N LEU A 755 38.03 -30.75 -21.36
CA LEU A 755 37.37 -30.34 -22.59
C LEU A 755 37.42 -31.46 -23.64
N GLN A 756 38.56 -32.13 -23.80
CA GLN A 756 38.69 -33.28 -24.70
C GLN A 756 37.82 -34.46 -24.25
N HIS A 757 37.90 -34.84 -22.98
CA HIS A 757 37.14 -35.94 -22.41
C HIS A 757 35.64 -35.73 -22.54
N ASN A 758 35.14 -34.52 -22.23
CA ASN A 758 33.72 -34.22 -22.34
C ASN A 758 33.24 -34.10 -23.79
N ALA A 759 34.09 -33.62 -24.71
CA ALA A 759 33.80 -33.64 -26.14
C ALA A 759 33.69 -35.09 -26.66
N GLU A 760 34.58 -35.99 -26.22
CA GLU A 760 34.53 -37.42 -26.55
C GLU A 760 33.32 -38.13 -25.93
N ALA A 761 32.90 -37.72 -24.74
CA ALA A 761 31.69 -38.20 -24.08
C ALA A 761 30.38 -37.66 -24.71
N GLY A 762 30.48 -36.73 -25.67
CA GLY A 762 29.34 -36.24 -26.44
C GLY A 762 28.59 -35.06 -25.81
N PHE A 763 29.18 -34.35 -24.84
CA PHE A 763 28.61 -33.11 -24.32
C PHE A 763 28.71 -31.97 -25.35
N GLU A 764 27.71 -31.10 -25.40
CA GLU A 764 27.67 -29.98 -26.36
C GLU A 764 28.46 -28.77 -25.87
N ASP A 765 28.33 -28.45 -24.58
CA ASP A 765 28.98 -27.31 -23.94
C ASP A 765 29.62 -27.72 -22.60
N PHE A 766 30.69 -27.01 -22.24
CA PHE A 766 31.35 -27.11 -20.93
C PHE A 766 31.28 -25.77 -20.21
N ASN A 767 30.63 -25.73 -19.05
CA ASN A 767 30.58 -24.56 -18.19
C ASN A 767 31.86 -24.51 -17.33
N MET A 768 32.68 -23.48 -17.54
CA MET A 768 33.92 -23.26 -16.75
C MET A 768 33.66 -22.57 -15.40
N GLY A 769 32.38 -22.42 -15.02
CA GLY A 769 31.91 -21.73 -13.83
C GLY A 769 31.95 -20.21 -13.95
N MET A 770 31.48 -19.55 -12.89
CA MET A 770 31.28 -18.10 -12.85
C MET A 770 32.58 -17.29 -12.83
N ALA A 771 32.57 -16.17 -13.54
CA ALA A 771 33.54 -15.08 -13.48
C ALA A 771 32.82 -13.80 -13.09
N PRO A 772 33.20 -13.15 -11.99
CA PRO A 772 32.49 -11.98 -11.51
C PRO A 772 32.73 -10.74 -12.39
N LEU A 773 31.76 -9.83 -12.38
CA LEU A 773 31.85 -8.60 -13.17
C LEU A 773 32.73 -7.56 -12.48
N SER A 774 33.76 -7.10 -13.19
CA SER A 774 34.64 -6.02 -12.75
C SER A 774 34.09 -4.61 -13.02
N ASN A 775 32.96 -4.47 -13.71
CA ASN A 775 32.45 -3.18 -14.21
C ASN A 775 31.17 -2.67 -13.53
N VAL A 776 30.51 -3.46 -12.68
CA VAL A 776 29.26 -3.06 -12.01
C VAL A 776 29.56 -2.04 -10.93
N GLY A 777 28.80 -0.94 -10.85
CA GLY A 777 29.05 0.12 -9.86
C GLY A 777 30.26 1.02 -10.15
N VAL A 778 30.95 0.84 -11.28
CA VAL A 778 32.13 1.67 -11.67
C VAL A 778 31.72 2.95 -12.39
N SER A 779 30.57 2.96 -13.07
CA SER A 779 30.06 4.13 -13.80
C SER A 779 29.65 5.25 -12.84
N ARG A 780 29.92 6.51 -13.23
CA ARG A 780 29.41 7.69 -12.50
C ARG A 780 27.88 7.79 -12.45
N PHE A 781 27.19 7.07 -13.34
CA PHE A 781 25.73 7.01 -13.41
C PHE A 781 25.14 5.79 -12.71
N SER A 782 25.97 4.91 -12.12
CA SER A 782 25.50 3.79 -11.31
C SER A 782 24.80 4.29 -10.04
N PHE A 783 23.78 3.55 -9.62
CA PHE A 783 23.08 3.82 -8.36
C PHE A 783 24.04 3.70 -7.17
N ILE A 784 23.78 4.44 -6.09
CA ILE A 784 24.65 4.44 -4.90
C ILE A 784 24.73 3.03 -4.31
N GLU A 785 23.63 2.31 -4.34
CA GLU A 785 23.50 0.94 -3.88
C GLU A 785 24.40 -0.02 -4.66
N GLU A 786 24.50 0.13 -5.99
CA GLU A 786 25.41 -0.66 -6.84
C GLU A 786 26.88 -0.36 -6.52
N ARG A 787 27.20 0.91 -6.24
CA ARG A 787 28.56 1.31 -5.85
C ARG A 787 28.96 0.70 -4.49
N ILE A 788 28.03 0.62 -3.54
CA ILE A 788 28.24 -0.06 -2.27
C ILE A 788 28.36 -1.57 -2.48
N ALA A 789 27.53 -2.16 -3.36
CA ALA A 789 27.65 -3.56 -3.71
C ALA A 789 29.01 -3.89 -4.33
N HIS A 790 29.52 -3.03 -5.23
CA HIS A 790 30.89 -3.14 -5.77
C HIS A 790 31.95 -3.10 -4.66
N LEU A 791 31.80 -2.23 -3.67
CA LEU A 791 32.73 -2.17 -2.53
C LEU A 791 32.66 -3.44 -1.66
N ILE A 792 31.47 -3.92 -1.34
CA ILE A 792 31.31 -5.20 -0.62
C ILE A 792 31.92 -6.33 -1.44
N TYR A 793 31.84 -6.26 -2.76
CA TYR A 793 32.38 -7.26 -3.66
C TYR A 793 33.91 -7.27 -3.68
N GLU A 794 34.53 -6.11 -3.94
CA GLU A 794 35.98 -5.90 -4.04
C GLU A 794 36.71 -6.29 -2.75
N TYR A 795 36.09 -6.03 -1.59
CA TYR A 795 36.71 -6.27 -0.28
C TYR A 795 36.16 -7.48 0.48
N GLY A 796 35.00 -8.03 0.07
CA GLY A 796 34.30 -9.10 0.79
C GLY A 796 34.64 -10.53 0.33
N TYR A 797 35.06 -10.71 -0.92
CA TYR A 797 35.57 -12.00 -1.41
C TYR A 797 37.09 -12.07 -1.20
N ARG A 798 37.52 -12.68 -0.09
CA ARG A 798 38.94 -12.90 0.22
C ARG A 798 39.68 -13.84 -0.74
N PHE A 799 38.98 -14.53 -1.64
CA PHE A 799 39.50 -15.69 -2.37
C PHE A 799 39.65 -15.54 -3.88
N TYR A 800 39.24 -14.41 -4.48
CA TYR A 800 39.30 -14.29 -5.95
C TYR A 800 40.00 -13.00 -6.38
N GLY A 801 41.16 -13.16 -7.03
CA GLY A 801 41.76 -12.11 -7.84
C GLY A 801 40.92 -11.88 -9.10
N PHE A 802 39.92 -11.01 -8.99
CA PHE A 802 38.76 -10.89 -9.89
C PHE A 802 39.10 -10.70 -11.37
N GLN A 803 40.05 -9.83 -11.69
CA GLN A 803 40.44 -9.57 -13.09
C GLN A 803 41.21 -10.75 -13.70
N GLY A 804 41.94 -11.50 -12.87
CA GLY A 804 42.79 -12.61 -13.31
C GLY A 804 41.97 -13.83 -13.76
N LEU A 805 40.88 -14.14 -13.05
CA LEU A 805 40.08 -15.34 -13.31
C LEU A 805 39.32 -15.27 -14.64
N ARG A 806 38.69 -14.12 -14.94
CA ARG A 806 38.01 -13.93 -16.23
C ARG A 806 38.99 -14.03 -17.40
N ASN A 807 40.10 -13.27 -17.31
CA ASN A 807 41.14 -13.29 -18.34
C ASN A 807 41.75 -14.69 -18.53
N TYR A 808 41.83 -15.47 -17.46
CA TYR A 808 42.27 -16.87 -17.53
C TYR A 808 41.27 -17.74 -18.31
N LYS A 809 39.97 -17.63 -18.03
CA LYS A 809 38.91 -18.40 -18.69
C LYS A 809 38.71 -18.01 -20.16
N GLU A 810 38.93 -16.75 -20.52
CA GLU A 810 38.84 -16.20 -21.90
C GLU A 810 39.69 -16.99 -22.92
N LYS A 811 40.71 -17.73 -22.47
CA LYS A 811 41.51 -18.64 -23.32
C LYS A 811 40.68 -19.73 -23.98
N TYR A 812 39.59 -20.16 -23.35
CA TYR A 812 38.80 -21.33 -23.76
C TYR A 812 37.34 -20.97 -24.05
N VAL A 813 36.77 -20.03 -23.28
CA VAL A 813 35.37 -19.62 -23.37
C VAL A 813 35.02 -19.10 -24.75
N THR A 814 33.90 -19.59 -25.29
CA THR A 814 33.31 -19.16 -26.57
C THR A 814 32.17 -18.18 -26.37
N SER A 815 31.42 -18.29 -25.27
CA SER A 815 30.30 -17.40 -24.94
C SER A 815 30.23 -17.13 -23.44
N TRP A 816 29.83 -15.90 -23.10
CA TRP A 816 29.62 -15.46 -21.72
C TRP A 816 28.13 -15.23 -21.47
N HIS A 817 27.59 -15.83 -20.42
CA HIS A 817 26.18 -15.73 -20.05
C HIS A 817 26.03 -15.02 -18.71
N GLY A 818 25.16 -14.01 -18.64
CA GLY A 818 24.96 -13.21 -17.42
C GLY A 818 24.33 -14.00 -16.29
N LYS A 819 24.86 -13.82 -15.07
CA LYS A 819 24.23 -14.25 -13.82
C LYS A 819 23.84 -13.04 -12.97
N TYR A 820 22.69 -13.11 -12.35
CA TYR A 820 22.05 -11.99 -11.69
C TYR A 820 21.68 -12.34 -10.24
N ILE A 821 21.50 -11.29 -9.45
CA ILE A 821 20.86 -11.38 -8.13
C ILE A 821 19.56 -10.60 -8.20
N ALA A 822 18.44 -11.28 -7.93
CA ALA A 822 17.13 -10.65 -7.86
C ALA A 822 16.66 -10.53 -6.41
N TYR A 823 16.19 -9.34 -6.05
CA TYR A 823 15.69 -9.01 -4.72
C TYR A 823 14.42 -8.15 -4.81
N ARG A 824 13.55 -8.20 -3.80
CA ARG A 824 12.34 -7.36 -3.76
C ARG A 824 12.73 -5.87 -3.77
N ARG A 825 12.11 -5.06 -4.66
CA ARG A 825 12.44 -3.63 -4.86
C ARG A 825 12.47 -2.74 -3.61
N ARG A 826 11.73 -3.09 -2.55
CA ARG A 826 11.69 -2.32 -1.29
C ARG A 826 12.73 -2.75 -0.26
N ASN A 827 13.53 -3.76 -0.57
CA ASN A 827 14.55 -4.29 0.32
C ASN A 827 15.89 -3.58 0.08
N SER A 828 16.65 -3.37 1.16
CA SER A 828 18.00 -2.82 1.07
C SER A 828 18.95 -3.82 0.38
N LEU A 829 19.53 -3.40 -0.75
CA LEU A 829 20.56 -4.15 -1.48
C LEU A 829 21.80 -4.38 -0.61
N VAL A 830 22.21 -3.39 0.19
CA VAL A 830 23.38 -3.50 1.08
C VAL A 830 23.24 -4.64 2.06
N PHE A 831 22.09 -4.74 2.75
CA PHE A 831 21.84 -5.89 3.64
C PHE A 831 21.74 -7.20 2.86
N THR A 832 21.29 -7.17 1.60
CA THR A 832 21.21 -8.38 0.75
C THR A 832 22.59 -8.93 0.48
N MET A 833 23.50 -8.06 0.05
CA MET A 833 24.88 -8.43 -0.19
C MET A 833 25.57 -8.93 1.07
N LEU A 834 25.43 -8.23 2.21
CA LEU A 834 26.04 -8.67 3.47
C LEU A 834 25.53 -10.06 3.90
N GLN A 835 24.22 -10.31 3.79
CA GLN A 835 23.63 -11.59 4.15
C GLN A 835 24.09 -12.71 3.20
N ILE A 836 24.15 -12.46 1.88
CA ILE A 836 24.71 -13.40 0.89
C ILE A 836 26.16 -13.72 1.24
N THR A 837 27.01 -12.72 1.44
CA THR A 837 28.43 -12.90 1.81
C THR A 837 28.57 -13.72 3.09
N MET A 838 27.71 -13.50 4.09
CA MET A 838 27.71 -14.30 5.32
C MET A 838 27.28 -15.75 5.12
N VAL A 839 26.40 -16.03 4.15
CA VAL A 839 25.96 -17.40 3.83
C VAL A 839 27.03 -18.14 3.03
N VAL A 840 27.65 -17.49 2.04
CA VAL A 840 28.71 -18.08 1.23
C VAL A 840 29.97 -18.34 2.06
N ASN A 841 30.39 -17.36 2.88
CA ASN A 841 31.59 -17.47 3.72
C ASN A 841 31.34 -18.06 5.11
N ALA A 842 30.17 -18.69 5.32
CA ALA A 842 29.89 -19.37 6.58
C ALA A 842 30.90 -20.51 6.79
N LYS A 843 31.56 -20.54 7.96
CA LYS A 843 32.54 -21.57 8.29
C LYS A 843 31.90 -22.97 8.16
N ARG A 844 32.38 -23.78 7.23
CA ARG A 844 31.92 -25.16 7.02
C ARG A 844 32.77 -26.12 7.83
N VAL A 845 32.12 -27.01 8.56
CA VAL A 845 32.78 -28.00 9.41
C VAL A 845 32.88 -29.31 8.63
N THR A 846 34.09 -29.70 8.26
CA THR A 846 34.41 -30.84 7.38
C THR A 846 34.59 -32.17 8.15
N ASN A 847 34.41 -32.18 9.48
CA ASN A 847 34.71 -33.35 10.33
C ASN A 847 33.44 -34.08 10.82
N LYS A 848 33.39 -35.40 10.63
CA LYS A 848 32.24 -36.29 10.97
C LYS A 848 31.81 -36.20 12.45
N LYS A 849 32.74 -35.96 13.37
CA LYS A 849 32.46 -35.86 14.83
C LYS A 849 31.67 -34.59 15.20
N GLU A 850 31.95 -33.47 14.54
CA GLU A 850 31.32 -32.17 14.85
C GLU A 850 29.95 -32.01 14.16
N LYS A 851 29.70 -32.72 13.05
CA LYS A 851 28.37 -32.76 12.39
C LYS A 851 27.26 -33.22 13.35
N ARG A 852 27.53 -34.13 14.29
CA ARG A 852 26.54 -34.57 15.30
C ARG A 852 26.15 -33.48 16.32
N LEU A 853 27.05 -32.53 16.60
CA LEU A 853 26.81 -31.44 17.57
C LEU A 853 25.94 -30.30 17.01
N LEU A 854 26.04 -30.04 15.70
CA LEU A 854 25.27 -28.99 15.01
C LEU A 854 23.81 -29.41 14.71
N ILE A 855 23.56 -30.69 14.43
CA ILE A 855 22.18 -31.20 14.27
C ILE A 855 21.37 -31.02 15.57
N PHE A 856 22.03 -31.05 16.73
CA PHE A 856 21.39 -30.75 18.02
C PHE A 856 21.13 -29.25 18.24
N HIS A 857 21.93 -28.36 17.65
CA HIS A 857 21.77 -26.90 17.79
C HIS A 857 20.80 -26.27 16.78
N ALA A 858 20.55 -26.92 15.63
CA ALA A 858 19.54 -26.47 14.65
C ALA A 858 18.08 -26.64 15.14
N LYS A 859 17.88 -27.13 16.37
CA LYS A 859 16.56 -27.34 17.00
C LYS A 859 16.07 -26.21 17.91
N ASN A 860 16.84 -25.14 18.10
CA ASN A 860 16.45 -24.01 18.95
C ASN A 860 16.35 -22.70 18.17
#